data_AF-A0AAV8WG65-F1
#
_entry.id   AF-A0AAV8WG65-F1
#
_cell.length_a   1.000
_cell.length_b   1.000
_cell.length_c   1.000
_cell.angle_alpha   90.00
_cell.angle_beta   90.00
_cell.angle_gamma   90.00
#
_symmetry.space_group_name_H-M   'P 1'
#
loop_
_entity.id
_entity.type
_entity.pdbx_description
1 polymer ?
#
loop_
_entity_poly.entity_id
_entity_poly.type
_entity_poly.pdbx_seq_one_letter_code
_entity_poly.pdbx_strand_id
1 'polypeptide(L)'
;MKAITLFCIISEFAILAHDQKNYVLRPRQSIIQPFEWKSDDIANKCKKCLVPNKRKRMENHEDVTKYVVDGINNSVNAGITDFKVDVSSNNKRSFDEENSYGKITHLNTGQGSEVNTRLGLYQEHRHLETLPHKNNNFAPGRNTIVHLFEWKWDDIADECQHFLGPKGYAGVQISPPNENQIITTQPYRPWWERYQPVSYKLNTRSGDESSLALMIRTCNAAGVRIYADVVFNHMAAVGGKGTDGTNCNPNKKYYPGVPYHFHNFHKSCAVNNYNDAENVRNCEIVHLRDLDQSQEYVRQTIVQYLDHLVSLGVAGFRVDAAKHMWPSDLGVIYSRVNDLSTDHGFPKRTRPFFYQEVIDLGGEAVSKYEYIGLGAVLEFKFGAELSKAFQGNNPLKYLKNWGPEWGLLDAKDAVAFIDNHDNQRSSSHAILTYKKPKYYKMAIAFMLAHPYGTTKIMSSFAFDSFDQGPPNRNGNIVGPGTNKNGSCTNGWVCEHRWHQIYNMVEFRNVVEGTIITNWWDNNNNQIAFGRGDKGFVAFTLNGDIKQPLKTSLQSGIYCDVISGDLKDGRCSGKTVEVDDKGYAGITLYENEEEGVVAIHVNARILAVAAVAQKNNNFQPGRNTIVHLFEWKWSDIASECENFLAPKGYAGVQISPPNENEVIVQDGGRPWWERYQPVSYELTTRSGDESALADMISRCNAVGVKIYVDAVFNHMAAIGGTGTGGHDCDPGSKSYPAVPYGSGDFHTSCAINNYNDAGNVRNCELEGLPDLDQSKDYVRQQIVGFLNHCVDLGVAGFRVDAAKHMSPADLEAIYGAVKDLPSGGRPFFYQEVIDFGGEAISKDEYTGFGTVLEFKYGTELGNAFQGNNPLKYLKNWGPEWGLLDGMDAVAFIDNHDNQRTGSSSILTYKNSKPYKMAIAFMLAHPYGTTRIMSSYAFDNKDQGPPSDGSGNIVGASINADGTCGNGWVCEHRWREIYNMVGFRNAVAGTDVTNWWDNNGNQIAFGRGNKGFIAFALEGDIKQSLPTSLPAGTYCDVISGGLEGGSCTGKSVTVDDSGNASITLSSGEYDGVIAIHVNAKL
;
A
#
# COMPACT_ATOMS: atom_id res chain seq x y z
N MET A 1 23.54 -41.96 -0.80
CA MET A 1 24.48 -41.19 -1.66
C MET A 1 24.05 -41.10 -3.12
N LYS A 2 23.93 -42.17 -3.93
CA LYS A 2 23.57 -42.03 -5.37
C LYS A 2 22.28 -41.24 -5.65
N ALA A 3 21.29 -41.25 -4.75
CA ALA A 3 20.07 -40.45 -4.88
C ALA A 3 20.26 -38.93 -4.65
N ILE A 4 21.30 -38.51 -3.93
CA ILE A 4 21.48 -37.11 -3.52
C ILE A 4 21.92 -36.24 -4.70
N THR A 5 22.81 -36.75 -5.55
CA THR A 5 23.28 -36.06 -6.76
C THR A 5 22.16 -35.83 -7.78
N LEU A 6 21.18 -36.74 -7.85
CA LEU A 6 20.03 -36.59 -8.75
C LEU A 6 19.04 -35.53 -8.21
N PHE A 7 18.88 -35.45 -6.88
CA PHE A 7 17.96 -34.52 -6.25
C PHE A 7 18.35 -33.06 -6.50
N CYS A 8 19.64 -32.71 -6.35
CA CYS A 8 20.13 -31.35 -6.60
C CYS A 8 19.90 -30.86 -8.04
N ILE A 9 20.01 -31.74 -9.03
CA ILE A 9 19.83 -31.40 -10.45
C ILE A 9 18.33 -31.21 -10.78
N ILE A 10 17.43 -31.93 -10.10
CA ILE A 10 15.99 -31.78 -10.28
C ILE A 10 15.44 -30.55 -9.53
N SER A 11 15.99 -30.20 -8.36
CA SER A 11 15.49 -29.10 -7.53
C SER A 11 15.69 -27.70 -8.15
N GLU A 12 16.68 -27.49 -9.03
CA GLU A 12 16.82 -26.22 -9.76
C GLU A 12 15.95 -26.15 -11.03
N PHE A 13 15.50 -27.30 -11.56
CA PHE A 13 14.61 -27.35 -12.74
C PHE A 13 13.11 -27.38 -12.39
N ALA A 14 12.73 -27.73 -11.16
CA ALA A 14 11.33 -27.82 -10.74
C ALA A 14 10.68 -26.45 -10.43
N ILE A 15 11.46 -25.42 -10.14
CA ILE A 15 10.97 -24.08 -9.71
C ILE A 15 10.71 -23.15 -10.91
N LEU A 16 10.40 -23.73 -12.08
CA LEU A 16 9.94 -23.03 -13.30
C LEU A 16 8.76 -23.75 -13.98
N ALA A 17 8.13 -24.72 -13.32
CA ALA A 17 7.13 -25.62 -13.94
C ALA A 17 5.85 -25.84 -13.09
N HIS A 18 5.47 -24.86 -12.26
CA HIS A 18 4.14 -24.84 -11.63
C HIS A 18 3.45 -23.48 -11.61
N ASP A 19 3.56 -22.77 -12.72
CA ASP A 19 2.53 -21.84 -13.19
C ASP A 19 2.27 -22.11 -14.68
N GLN A 20 1.19 -21.56 -15.24
CA GLN A 20 0.69 -21.70 -16.60
C GLN A 20 0.12 -23.07 -17.02
N LYS A 21 -1.17 -23.27 -16.67
CA LYS A 21 -2.21 -23.77 -17.59
C LYS A 21 -3.41 -22.83 -17.43
N ASN A 22 -3.99 -22.21 -18.46
CA ASN A 22 -3.99 -22.52 -19.89
C ASN A 22 -3.76 -21.28 -20.77
N TYR A 23 -3.09 -21.44 -21.92
CA TYR A 23 -3.51 -20.92 -23.23
C TYR A 23 -2.74 -21.67 -24.34
N VAL A 24 -3.23 -21.63 -25.59
CA VAL A 24 -2.83 -22.60 -26.65
C VAL A 24 -2.36 -21.89 -27.93
N LEU A 25 -1.06 -22.09 -28.26
CA LEU A 25 -0.41 -21.97 -29.58
C LEU A 25 -0.54 -20.61 -30.34
N ARG A 26 0.51 -19.77 -30.42
CA ARG A 26 1.71 -19.83 -31.32
C ARG A 26 1.45 -19.42 -32.79
N PRO A 27 2.46 -18.88 -33.55
CA PRO A 27 3.89 -18.60 -33.23
C PRO A 27 4.18 -17.06 -33.28
N ARG A 28 5.24 -16.39 -33.79
CA ARG A 28 6.59 -16.57 -34.43
C ARG A 28 7.32 -15.17 -34.30
N GLN A 29 8.63 -14.89 -34.42
CA GLN A 29 9.92 -15.62 -34.32
C GLN A 29 11.12 -14.63 -34.36
N SER A 30 12.20 -14.84 -33.57
CA SER A 30 13.55 -14.21 -33.69
C SER A 30 13.67 -12.68 -33.42
N ILE A 31 14.80 -12.04 -33.08
CA ILE A 31 16.25 -12.41 -32.95
C ILE A 31 16.83 -11.80 -31.65
N ILE A 32 17.77 -12.46 -30.97
CA ILE A 32 18.70 -11.86 -29.97
C ILE A 32 20.14 -12.36 -30.18
N GLN A 33 21.14 -11.51 -29.90
CA GLN A 33 22.59 -11.79 -29.90
C GLN A 33 23.20 -11.54 -28.49
N PRO A 34 24.42 -12.02 -28.18
CA PRO A 34 24.71 -12.62 -26.86
C PRO A 34 25.36 -11.71 -25.80
N PHE A 35 25.31 -12.19 -24.55
CA PHE A 35 26.16 -11.76 -23.44
C PHE A 35 27.18 -12.87 -23.09
N GLU A 36 28.46 -12.51 -22.93
CA GLU A 36 29.51 -13.44 -22.49
C GLU A 36 29.63 -13.51 -20.95
N TRP A 37 29.97 -14.69 -20.42
CA TRP A 37 30.43 -14.88 -19.04
C TRP A 37 31.77 -15.62 -19.02
N LYS A 38 32.71 -15.19 -18.17
CA LYS A 38 34.07 -15.75 -18.11
C LYS A 38 34.11 -17.06 -17.32
N SER A 39 34.88 -18.03 -17.82
CA SER A 39 34.86 -19.45 -17.42
C SER A 39 35.43 -19.79 -16.04
N ASP A 40 36.21 -18.89 -15.43
CA ASP A 40 37.16 -19.28 -14.37
C ASP A 40 36.52 -19.50 -12.99
N ASP A 41 35.30 -19.01 -12.78
CA ASP A 41 34.66 -18.98 -11.46
C ASP A 41 34.02 -20.34 -11.08
N ILE A 42 33.51 -21.08 -12.06
CA ILE A 42 32.92 -22.42 -11.85
C ILE A 42 34.01 -23.45 -11.48
N ALA A 43 35.13 -23.44 -12.22
CA ALA A 43 36.25 -24.36 -11.98
C ALA A 43 36.90 -24.19 -10.60
N ASN A 44 36.85 -22.97 -10.03
CA ASN A 44 37.36 -22.69 -8.69
C ASN A 44 36.36 -23.07 -7.59
N LYS A 45 35.04 -22.94 -7.82
CA LYS A 45 34.01 -23.36 -6.87
C LYS A 45 33.99 -24.89 -6.68
N CYS A 46 34.10 -25.68 -7.75
CA CYS A 46 34.13 -27.15 -7.65
C CYS A 46 35.35 -27.73 -6.89
N LYS A 47 36.49 -27.03 -6.84
CA LYS A 47 37.72 -27.53 -6.20
C LYS A 47 37.67 -27.57 -4.65
N LYS A 48 36.68 -26.96 -4.01
CA LYS A 48 36.58 -26.87 -2.53
C LYS A 48 35.85 -28.04 -1.85
N CYS A 49 35.15 -28.91 -2.58
CA CYS A 49 34.23 -29.90 -2.00
C CYS A 49 34.74 -31.36 -1.99
N LEU A 50 36.06 -31.61 -2.06
CA LEU A 50 36.62 -32.96 -2.15
C LEU A 50 37.75 -33.26 -1.15
N VAL A 51 37.63 -34.40 -0.47
CA VAL A 51 38.55 -34.91 0.56
C VAL A 51 39.86 -35.44 -0.07
N PRO A 52 41.06 -35.28 0.53
CA PRO A 52 42.34 -35.29 -0.21
C PRO A 52 42.71 -36.56 -1.01
N ASN A 53 42.24 -37.74 -0.63
CA ASN A 53 42.83 -39.03 -1.08
C ASN A 53 42.35 -39.58 -2.44
N LYS A 54 41.79 -38.75 -3.34
CA LYS A 54 41.50 -39.14 -4.73
C LYS A 54 41.94 -38.13 -5.81
N ARG A 55 42.95 -37.30 -5.54
CA ARG A 55 43.52 -36.33 -6.51
C ARG A 55 44.37 -36.91 -7.67
N LYS A 56 44.29 -38.22 -7.97
CA LYS A 56 45.06 -38.87 -9.07
C LYS A 56 44.18 -39.77 -9.96
N ARG A 57 43.25 -39.15 -10.70
CA ARG A 57 42.64 -39.60 -11.98
C ARG A 57 41.42 -38.71 -12.30
N MET A 58 41.65 -37.60 -13.03
CA MET A 58 40.67 -36.80 -13.80
C MET A 58 41.39 -35.50 -14.21
N GLU A 59 41.92 -35.45 -15.45
CA GLU A 59 42.69 -34.29 -15.95
C GLU A 59 42.20 -33.75 -17.31
N ASN A 60 41.32 -34.47 -18.03
CA ASN A 60 40.74 -34.02 -19.30
C ASN A 60 39.22 -33.76 -19.18
N HIS A 61 38.73 -32.80 -19.97
CA HIS A 61 37.40 -32.20 -19.83
C HIS A 61 36.26 -32.96 -20.55
N GLU A 62 36.59 -33.96 -21.38
CA GLU A 62 35.62 -34.65 -22.26
C GLU A 62 34.91 -35.83 -21.60
N ASP A 63 35.55 -36.52 -20.63
CA ASP A 63 34.99 -37.72 -19.98
C ASP A 63 33.72 -37.44 -19.17
N VAL A 64 33.58 -36.23 -18.62
CA VAL A 64 32.46 -35.85 -17.73
C VAL A 64 31.14 -35.83 -18.49
N THR A 65 31.11 -35.24 -19.68
CA THR A 65 29.90 -35.11 -20.52
C THR A 65 29.37 -36.48 -20.92
N LYS A 66 30.26 -37.40 -21.29
CA LYS A 66 29.88 -38.76 -21.72
C LYS A 66 29.24 -39.57 -20.59
N TYR A 67 29.80 -39.50 -19.38
CA TYR A 67 29.30 -40.23 -18.22
C TYR A 67 27.89 -39.79 -17.76
N VAL A 68 27.49 -38.54 -18.06
CA VAL A 68 26.15 -38.02 -17.76
C VAL A 68 25.13 -38.48 -18.81
N VAL A 69 25.45 -38.40 -20.10
CA VAL A 69 24.55 -38.77 -21.20
C VAL A 69 24.18 -40.27 -21.15
N ASP A 70 25.17 -41.15 -20.94
CA ASP A 70 24.94 -42.59 -20.85
C ASP A 70 24.09 -42.99 -19.63
N GLY A 71 24.08 -42.19 -18.56
CA GLY A 71 23.23 -42.41 -17.39
C GLY A 71 21.75 -42.08 -17.63
N ILE A 72 21.48 -41.03 -18.42
CA ILE A 72 20.10 -40.57 -18.71
C ILE A 72 19.41 -41.55 -19.67
N ASN A 73 20.09 -41.95 -20.75
CA ASN A 73 19.53 -42.84 -21.78
C ASN A 73 19.10 -44.22 -21.24
N ASN A 74 19.75 -44.71 -20.17
CA ASN A 74 19.38 -45.99 -19.55
C ASN A 74 18.16 -45.90 -18.61
N SER A 75 17.76 -44.70 -18.16
CA SER A 75 16.61 -44.53 -17.26
C SER A 75 15.28 -44.38 -18.02
N VAL A 76 15.31 -43.78 -19.22
CA VAL A 76 14.10 -43.56 -20.04
C VAL A 76 13.52 -44.87 -20.59
N ASN A 77 14.37 -45.87 -20.86
CA ASN A 77 13.96 -47.16 -21.41
C ASN A 77 13.32 -48.15 -20.41
N ALA A 78 13.13 -47.75 -19.14
CA ALA A 78 12.72 -48.67 -18.07
C ALA A 78 11.21 -48.68 -17.73
N GLY A 79 10.45 -47.63 -18.11
CA GLY A 79 8.97 -47.65 -18.14
C GLY A 79 8.23 -48.04 -16.84
N ILE A 80 8.64 -47.53 -15.67
CA ILE A 80 8.00 -47.86 -14.38
C ILE A 80 7.00 -46.77 -13.96
N THR A 81 5.75 -47.15 -13.74
CA THR A 81 4.68 -46.31 -13.15
C THR A 81 3.90 -47.09 -12.09
N ASP A 82 3.50 -46.39 -11.02
CA ASP A 82 2.70 -46.84 -9.88
C ASP A 82 3.26 -47.93 -8.95
N PHE A 83 2.97 -47.74 -7.66
CA PHE A 83 2.96 -48.80 -6.64
C PHE A 83 1.83 -48.52 -5.64
N LYS A 84 0.80 -49.37 -5.64
CA LYS A 84 -0.06 -49.60 -4.47
C LYS A 84 0.48 -50.80 -3.70
N VAL A 85 0.30 -50.81 -2.38
CA VAL A 85 0.42 -52.02 -1.57
C VAL A 85 -0.85 -52.12 -0.73
N ASP A 86 -1.49 -53.29 -0.78
CA ASP A 86 -2.76 -53.58 -0.12
C ASP A 86 -2.53 -54.40 1.17
N VAL A 87 -3.50 -54.38 2.08
CA VAL A 87 -3.38 -55.01 3.41
C VAL A 87 -4.15 -56.32 3.46
N SER A 88 -3.43 -57.43 3.58
CA SER A 88 -3.99 -58.75 3.89
C SER A 88 -3.12 -59.51 4.90
N SER A 89 -3.67 -60.57 5.50
CA SER A 89 -3.36 -60.95 6.89
C SER A 89 -2.99 -62.43 7.12
N ASN A 90 -2.57 -62.70 8.36
CA ASN A 90 -2.33 -64.02 8.98
C ASN A 90 -1.04 -64.77 8.59
N ASN A 91 -0.14 -64.97 9.57
CA ASN A 91 -0.32 -66.12 10.47
C ASN A 91 0.41 -66.00 11.82
N LYS A 92 0.11 -66.92 12.75
CA LYS A 92 0.55 -66.92 14.16
C LYS A 92 1.85 -67.71 14.39
N ARG A 93 2.66 -67.26 15.38
CA ARG A 93 3.14 -68.08 16.52
C ARG A 93 3.84 -67.21 17.59
N SER A 94 4.22 -67.80 18.72
CA SER A 94 4.42 -67.13 20.01
C SER A 94 5.54 -67.74 20.87
N PHE A 95 5.86 -67.02 21.96
CA PHE A 95 6.51 -67.45 23.23
C PHE A 95 8.05 -67.30 23.44
N ASP A 96 8.34 -66.66 24.59
CA ASP A 96 9.32 -66.96 25.67
C ASP A 96 10.82 -66.57 25.68
N GLU A 97 11.10 -65.60 26.57
CA GLU A 97 11.94 -65.65 27.80
C GLU A 97 13.49 -65.59 27.86
N GLU A 98 13.93 -65.15 29.06
CA GLU A 98 15.20 -65.36 29.80
C GLU A 98 16.49 -64.54 29.52
N ASN A 99 16.73 -63.58 30.44
CA ASN A 99 17.87 -63.49 31.39
C ASN A 99 19.36 -63.70 30.95
N SER A 100 20.22 -62.75 31.36
CA SER A 100 21.44 -63.04 32.17
C SER A 100 22.16 -61.76 32.67
N TYR A 101 23.10 -61.89 33.62
CA TYR A 101 23.64 -60.81 34.48
C TYR A 101 25.19 -60.65 34.44
N GLY A 102 25.68 -59.43 34.73
CA GLY A 102 27.09 -59.08 35.06
C GLY A 102 27.21 -57.55 35.28
N LYS A 103 27.62 -56.92 36.41
CA LYS A 103 28.48 -57.28 37.57
C LYS A 103 29.96 -57.52 37.15
N ILE A 104 31.01 -56.85 37.65
CA ILE A 104 31.24 -55.69 38.58
C ILE A 104 32.62 -55.03 38.17
N THR A 105 33.28 -54.02 38.78
CA THR A 105 33.34 -53.42 40.16
C THR A 105 33.86 -51.96 40.11
N HIS A 106 33.85 -51.21 41.22
CA HIS A 106 34.59 -49.93 41.39
C HIS A 106 36.12 -50.12 41.54
N LEU A 107 36.89 -49.08 41.19
CA LEU A 107 38.17 -48.72 41.82
C LEU A 107 38.37 -47.18 41.80
N ASN A 108 39.22 -46.63 42.67
CA ASN A 108 39.32 -45.18 42.92
C ASN A 108 40.75 -44.73 43.29
N THR A 109 41.37 -43.91 42.45
CA THR A 109 42.64 -43.19 42.68
C THR A 109 42.65 -41.90 41.84
N GLY A 110 43.22 -40.80 42.34
CA GLY A 110 43.10 -39.47 41.73
C GLY A 110 44.37 -38.90 41.08
N GLN A 111 44.37 -37.57 40.93
CA GLN A 111 45.35 -36.67 40.30
C GLN A 111 45.37 -36.59 38.76
N GLY A 112 45.13 -35.38 38.25
CA GLY A 112 46.11 -34.71 37.39
C GLY A 112 45.82 -34.59 35.88
N SER A 113 45.44 -33.38 35.45
CA SER A 113 45.65 -32.78 34.11
C SER A 113 45.11 -33.47 32.83
N GLU A 114 44.46 -32.66 31.99
CA GLU A 114 44.36 -32.75 30.52
C GLU A 114 44.10 -34.12 29.84
N VAL A 115 42.84 -34.38 29.46
CA VAL A 115 42.49 -34.69 28.05
C VAL A 115 41.09 -34.13 27.75
N ASN A 116 40.97 -33.34 26.67
CA ASN A 116 39.68 -33.01 26.06
C ASN A 116 39.50 -33.86 24.79
N THR A 117 38.74 -34.96 24.84
CA THR A 117 38.13 -35.58 23.65
C THR A 117 37.13 -36.71 23.96
N ARG A 118 36.15 -36.87 23.05
CA ARG A 118 35.35 -38.09 22.81
C ARG A 118 34.42 -38.59 23.94
N LEU A 119 33.25 -37.97 24.04
CA LEU A 119 32.00 -38.71 24.16
C LEU A 119 30.98 -38.21 23.13
N GLY A 120 31.38 -38.25 21.85
CA GLY A 120 30.56 -37.87 20.71
C GLY A 120 30.63 -38.95 19.62
N LEU A 121 29.54 -39.71 19.47
CA LEU A 121 29.22 -40.58 18.34
C LEU A 121 27.79 -41.14 18.55
N TYR A 122 26.77 -40.37 18.14
CA TYR A 122 25.41 -40.78 17.70
C TYR A 122 24.42 -39.60 17.62
N GLN A 123 24.89 -38.43 17.15
CA GLN A 123 24.02 -37.35 16.65
C GLN A 123 24.62 -36.76 15.37
N GLU A 124 24.26 -37.32 14.23
CA GLU A 124 24.34 -36.63 12.94
C GLU A 124 23.02 -36.81 12.20
N HIS A 125 22.48 -35.70 11.66
CA HIS A 125 21.35 -35.63 10.75
C HIS A 125 20.04 -36.32 11.15
N ARG A 126 19.42 -35.83 12.23
CA ARG A 126 17.98 -35.50 12.15
C ARG A 126 17.83 -34.03 11.74
N HIS A 127 16.77 -33.74 10.98
CA HIS A 127 16.34 -32.35 10.79
C HIS A 127 15.81 -31.78 12.12
N LEU A 128 15.77 -30.45 12.25
CA LEU A 128 15.23 -29.76 13.43
C LEU A 128 13.70 -29.88 13.48
N GLU A 129 13.21 -31.05 13.90
CA GLU A 129 11.80 -31.26 14.22
C GLU A 129 11.43 -30.40 15.44
N THR A 130 10.52 -29.45 15.25
CA THR A 130 9.92 -28.69 16.35
C THR A 130 9.09 -29.63 17.23
N LEU A 131 9.09 -29.40 18.54
CA LEU A 131 8.14 -30.09 19.43
C LEU A 131 6.71 -29.80 18.94
N PRO A 132 5.85 -30.81 18.71
CA PRO A 132 4.63 -30.60 17.91
C PRO A 132 3.69 -29.51 18.41
N HIS A 133 3.63 -29.33 19.73
CA HIS A 133 2.79 -28.36 20.42
C HIS A 133 3.33 -26.91 20.43
N LYS A 134 4.48 -26.66 19.79
CA LYS A 134 5.05 -25.32 19.58
C LYS A 134 4.73 -24.71 18.21
N ASN A 135 4.16 -25.49 17.28
CA ASN A 135 3.64 -24.90 16.04
C ASN A 135 2.41 -24.04 16.38
N ASN A 136 2.43 -22.77 16.00
CA ASN A 136 1.32 -21.85 16.22
C ASN A 136 0.16 -22.08 15.23
N ASN A 137 0.35 -22.84 14.16
CA ASN A 137 -0.67 -23.23 13.18
C ASN A 137 -1.29 -22.03 12.41
N PHE A 138 -0.57 -20.91 12.33
CA PHE A 138 -0.93 -19.73 11.55
C PHE A 138 -1.19 -20.05 10.07
N ALA A 139 -2.03 -19.25 9.40
CA ALA A 139 -2.10 -19.25 7.94
C ALA A 139 -0.82 -18.61 7.34
N PRO A 140 -0.35 -19.03 6.15
CA PRO A 140 0.86 -18.47 5.54
C PRO A 140 0.81 -16.96 5.35
N GLY A 141 1.94 -16.28 5.59
CA GLY A 141 2.07 -14.83 5.45
C GLY A 141 1.31 -14.02 6.51
N ARG A 142 0.94 -14.64 7.65
CA ARG A 142 0.28 -13.98 8.78
C ARG A 142 0.98 -14.24 10.09
N ASN A 143 1.06 -13.19 10.91
CA ASN A 143 1.68 -13.20 12.22
C ASN A 143 0.76 -12.56 13.26
N THR A 144 1.14 -12.72 14.52
CA THR A 144 0.54 -12.07 15.70
C THR A 144 -0.86 -12.57 16.09
N ILE A 145 -1.02 -12.83 17.38
CA ILE A 145 -2.30 -13.12 18.03
C ILE A 145 -2.84 -11.83 18.64
N VAL A 146 -4.14 -11.54 18.55
CA VAL A 146 -4.82 -10.51 19.36
C VAL A 146 -5.60 -11.15 20.49
N HIS A 147 -5.55 -10.61 21.71
CA HIS A 147 -6.44 -11.01 22.80
C HIS A 147 -7.67 -10.11 22.80
N LEU A 148 -8.78 -10.56 22.20
CA LEU A 148 -10.07 -9.86 22.20
C LEU A 148 -10.79 -10.11 23.54
N PHE A 149 -10.27 -9.47 24.58
CA PHE A 149 -10.60 -9.77 25.97
C PHE A 149 -12.06 -9.40 26.30
N GLU A 150 -12.85 -10.36 26.80
CA GLU A 150 -14.28 -10.24 27.10
C GLU A 150 -15.22 -9.97 25.90
N TRP A 151 -14.77 -10.06 24.64
CA TRP A 151 -15.64 -9.89 23.47
C TRP A 151 -16.67 -11.04 23.33
N LYS A 152 -17.84 -10.78 22.71
CA LYS A 152 -18.80 -11.84 22.38
C LYS A 152 -18.39 -12.61 21.12
N TRP A 153 -18.81 -13.87 20.99
CA TRP A 153 -18.42 -14.71 19.87
C TRP A 153 -18.89 -14.16 18.52
N ASP A 154 -20.10 -13.62 18.45
CA ASP A 154 -20.61 -12.95 17.23
C ASP A 154 -19.75 -11.72 16.86
N ASP A 155 -19.29 -10.95 17.87
CA ASP A 155 -18.46 -9.75 17.65
C ASP A 155 -17.07 -10.16 17.13
N ILE A 156 -16.50 -11.25 17.64
CA ILE A 156 -15.23 -11.81 17.16
C ILE A 156 -15.37 -12.38 15.74
N ALA A 157 -16.51 -12.97 15.40
CA ALA A 157 -16.77 -13.49 14.05
C ALA A 157 -16.76 -12.37 12.99
N ASP A 158 -17.45 -11.25 13.28
CA ASP A 158 -17.44 -10.03 12.46
C ASP A 158 -16.03 -9.45 12.35
N GLU A 159 -15.34 -9.28 13.50
CA GLU A 159 -13.98 -8.74 13.58
C GLU A 159 -12.96 -9.59 12.79
N CYS A 160 -13.09 -10.91 12.82
CA CYS A 160 -12.29 -11.83 12.00
C CYS A 160 -12.49 -11.61 10.51
N GLN A 161 -13.74 -11.51 10.06
CA GLN A 161 -14.11 -11.41 8.65
C GLN A 161 -13.80 -10.02 8.07
N HIS A 162 -14.09 -8.96 8.81
CA HIS A 162 -14.09 -7.59 8.32
C HIS A 162 -12.87 -6.75 8.71
N PHE A 163 -12.06 -7.19 9.68
CA PHE A 163 -10.86 -6.46 10.09
C PHE A 163 -9.59 -7.32 10.19
N LEU A 164 -9.56 -8.34 11.04
CA LEU A 164 -8.35 -9.12 11.34
C LEU A 164 -7.85 -9.92 10.14
N GLY A 165 -8.76 -10.55 9.40
CA GLY A 165 -8.44 -11.26 8.15
C GLY A 165 -7.82 -10.32 7.10
N PRO A 166 -8.52 -9.23 6.71
CA PRO A 166 -7.98 -8.21 5.80
C PRO A 166 -6.67 -7.56 6.26
N LYS A 167 -6.48 -7.32 7.57
CA LYS A 167 -5.23 -6.77 8.13
C LYS A 167 -4.16 -7.82 8.51
N GLY A 168 -4.31 -9.06 8.02
CA GLY A 168 -3.25 -10.07 8.09
C GLY A 168 -2.89 -10.58 9.48
N TYR A 169 -3.78 -10.42 10.47
CA TYR A 169 -3.62 -11.02 11.80
C TYR A 169 -3.77 -12.54 11.72
N ALA A 170 -2.90 -13.26 12.44
CA ALA A 170 -2.88 -14.73 12.39
C ALA A 170 -3.90 -15.40 13.31
N GLY A 171 -4.37 -14.74 14.37
CA GLY A 171 -5.36 -15.34 15.26
C GLY A 171 -5.82 -14.51 16.45
N VAL A 172 -6.76 -15.07 17.20
CA VAL A 172 -7.42 -14.48 18.36
C VAL A 172 -7.25 -15.40 19.58
N GLN A 173 -6.72 -14.89 20.69
CA GLN A 173 -6.99 -15.46 22.02
C GLN A 173 -8.40 -15.00 22.43
N ILE A 174 -9.29 -15.95 22.71
CA ILE A 174 -10.60 -15.67 23.30
C ILE A 174 -10.51 -15.85 24.82
N SER A 175 -11.25 -15.07 25.60
CA SER A 175 -11.39 -15.29 27.05
C SER A 175 -12.07 -16.64 27.36
N PRO A 176 -12.02 -17.16 28.61
CA PRO A 176 -12.52 -18.49 28.92
C PRO A 176 -13.93 -18.77 28.37
N PRO A 177 -14.12 -19.86 27.59
CA PRO A 177 -15.38 -20.18 26.93
C PRO A 177 -16.24 -21.18 27.71
N ASN A 178 -15.74 -21.75 28.81
CA ASN A 178 -16.47 -22.68 29.66
C ASN A 178 -17.31 -21.97 30.75
N GLU A 179 -18.32 -22.67 31.27
CA GLU A 179 -19.20 -22.15 32.31
C GLU A 179 -18.42 -21.67 33.54
N ASN A 180 -18.60 -20.39 33.85
CA ASN A 180 -17.92 -19.69 34.93
C ASN A 180 -18.93 -19.19 35.98
N GLN A 181 -18.45 -18.87 37.18
CA GLN A 181 -19.27 -18.35 38.28
C GLN A 181 -19.85 -16.96 37.96
N ILE A 182 -21.14 -16.74 38.26
CA ILE A 182 -21.76 -15.40 38.18
C ILE A 182 -21.54 -14.65 39.51
N ILE A 183 -20.97 -13.45 39.47
CA ILE A 183 -20.68 -12.65 40.67
C ILE A 183 -21.54 -11.38 40.69
N THR A 184 -22.60 -11.41 41.50
CA THR A 184 -23.60 -10.33 41.60
C THR A 184 -23.39 -9.35 42.75
N THR A 185 -22.44 -9.62 43.65
CA THR A 185 -21.96 -8.67 44.66
C THR A 185 -21.14 -7.56 43.99
N GLN A 186 -20.92 -6.43 44.67
CA GLN A 186 -19.88 -5.50 44.21
C GLN A 186 -18.49 -6.12 44.41
N PRO A 187 -17.55 -6.02 43.45
CA PRO A 187 -17.68 -5.40 42.11
C PRO A 187 -18.59 -6.23 41.18
N TYR A 188 -19.65 -5.61 40.63
CA TYR A 188 -20.69 -6.32 39.90
C TYR A 188 -20.21 -6.87 38.55
N ARG A 189 -20.32 -8.19 38.37
CA ARG A 189 -19.92 -8.93 37.15
C ARG A 189 -18.48 -8.60 36.71
N PRO A 190 -17.48 -8.82 37.59
CA PRO A 190 -16.10 -8.43 37.33
C PRO A 190 -15.51 -9.24 36.18
N TRP A 191 -14.36 -8.84 35.65
CA TRP A 191 -13.71 -9.60 34.56
C TRP A 191 -13.21 -10.97 35.03
N TRP A 192 -12.72 -11.04 36.28
CA TRP A 192 -12.14 -12.26 36.84
C TRP A 192 -13.18 -13.32 37.22
N GLU A 193 -14.48 -13.06 37.06
CA GLU A 193 -15.51 -14.10 37.25
C GLU A 193 -15.37 -15.26 36.24
N ARG A 194 -14.69 -15.03 35.09
CA ARG A 194 -14.36 -16.07 34.10
C ARG A 194 -13.34 -17.09 34.59
N TYR A 195 -12.37 -16.68 35.40
CA TYR A 195 -11.34 -17.54 35.98
C TYR A 195 -11.83 -18.25 37.26
N GLN A 196 -13.13 -18.52 37.32
CA GLN A 196 -13.78 -19.32 38.35
C GLN A 196 -14.69 -20.37 37.69
N PRO A 197 -14.12 -21.47 37.16
CA PRO A 197 -14.90 -22.52 36.49
C PRO A 197 -15.94 -23.16 37.39
N VAL A 198 -17.13 -23.38 36.83
CA VAL A 198 -18.25 -24.10 37.44
C VAL A 198 -18.53 -25.41 36.70
N SER A 199 -18.34 -25.42 35.38
CA SER A 199 -18.25 -26.63 34.57
C SER A 199 -17.47 -26.39 33.26
N TYR A 200 -17.36 -27.43 32.43
CA TYR A 200 -16.74 -27.36 31.09
C TYR A 200 -17.74 -27.13 29.95
N LYS A 201 -19.03 -26.88 30.25
CA LYS A 201 -20.04 -26.52 29.24
C LYS A 201 -19.72 -25.20 28.56
N LEU A 202 -19.99 -25.07 27.27
CA LEU A 202 -19.62 -23.90 26.47
C LEU A 202 -20.74 -22.85 26.45
N ASN A 203 -20.95 -22.16 27.57
CA ASN A 203 -21.98 -21.12 27.71
C ASN A 203 -21.54 -20.04 28.72
N THR A 204 -21.36 -18.80 28.25
CA THR A 204 -20.76 -17.68 29.02
C THR A 204 -21.39 -16.34 28.65
N ARG A 205 -20.91 -15.24 29.25
CA ARG A 205 -21.27 -13.87 28.82
C ARG A 205 -20.95 -13.55 27.35
N SER A 206 -20.04 -14.30 26.72
CA SER A 206 -19.70 -14.10 25.30
C SER A 206 -20.67 -14.78 24.33
N GLY A 207 -21.47 -15.74 24.79
CA GLY A 207 -22.31 -16.58 23.93
C GLY A 207 -22.35 -18.03 24.38
N ASP A 208 -23.13 -18.80 23.63
CA ASP A 208 -23.33 -20.25 23.76
C ASP A 208 -22.38 -21.04 22.84
N GLU A 209 -22.55 -22.37 22.81
CA GLU A 209 -21.76 -23.26 21.96
C GLU A 209 -22.03 -23.03 20.47
N SER A 210 -23.27 -22.64 20.09
CA SER A 210 -23.64 -22.38 18.70
C SER A 210 -22.90 -21.18 18.12
N SER A 211 -22.88 -20.06 18.86
CA SER A 211 -22.16 -18.84 18.51
C SER A 211 -20.64 -19.01 18.60
N LEU A 212 -20.14 -19.77 19.58
CA LEU A 212 -18.71 -20.14 19.66
C LEU A 212 -18.28 -20.93 18.41
N ALA A 213 -19.04 -21.97 18.04
CA ALA A 213 -18.73 -22.81 16.90
C ALA A 213 -18.90 -22.06 15.55
N LEU A 214 -19.83 -21.10 15.47
CA LEU A 214 -19.95 -20.20 14.33
C LEU A 214 -18.70 -19.29 14.21
N MET A 215 -18.32 -18.64 15.30
CA MET A 215 -17.13 -17.78 15.37
C MET A 215 -15.86 -18.52 14.96
N ILE A 216 -15.62 -19.73 15.48
CA ILE A 216 -14.44 -20.53 15.11
C ILE A 216 -14.42 -20.86 13.61
N ARG A 217 -15.56 -21.21 13.02
CA ARG A 217 -15.66 -21.47 11.56
C ARG A 217 -15.41 -20.19 10.75
N THR A 218 -16.05 -19.08 11.08
CA THR A 218 -15.88 -17.79 10.39
C THR A 218 -14.44 -17.30 10.45
N CYS A 219 -13.82 -17.36 11.64
CA CYS A 219 -12.43 -16.97 11.82
C CYS A 219 -11.47 -17.88 11.03
N ASN A 220 -11.59 -19.21 11.13
CA ASN A 220 -10.75 -20.13 10.35
C ASN A 220 -10.91 -19.93 8.83
N ALA A 221 -12.13 -19.68 8.34
CA ALA A 221 -12.39 -19.36 6.94
C ALA A 221 -11.76 -18.02 6.52
N ALA A 222 -11.74 -17.02 7.41
CA ALA A 222 -11.02 -15.75 7.23
C ALA A 222 -9.49 -15.87 7.41
N GLY A 223 -8.95 -17.08 7.64
CA GLY A 223 -7.52 -17.34 7.88
C GLY A 223 -7.02 -16.95 9.28
N VAL A 224 -7.93 -16.64 10.20
CA VAL A 224 -7.68 -16.18 11.58
C VAL A 224 -7.90 -17.35 12.54
N ARG A 225 -6.83 -17.82 13.20
CA ARG A 225 -6.89 -18.98 14.11
C ARG A 225 -7.45 -18.62 15.48
N ILE A 226 -8.24 -19.50 16.10
CA ILE A 226 -8.74 -19.31 17.47
C ILE A 226 -7.90 -20.07 18.48
N TYR A 227 -7.52 -19.40 19.56
CA TYR A 227 -6.89 -20.01 20.74
C TYR A 227 -7.80 -19.82 21.94
N ALA A 228 -8.27 -20.93 22.52
CA ALA A 228 -9.11 -20.88 23.71
C ALA A 228 -8.25 -20.62 24.95
N ASP A 229 -8.65 -19.67 25.78
CA ASP A 229 -8.16 -19.55 27.14
C ASP A 229 -8.82 -20.65 27.99
N VAL A 230 -8.03 -21.51 28.63
CA VAL A 230 -8.51 -22.73 29.28
C VAL A 230 -8.05 -22.81 30.73
N VAL A 231 -9.03 -22.81 31.62
CA VAL A 231 -8.86 -22.77 33.07
C VAL A 231 -9.18 -24.14 33.65
N PHE A 232 -8.15 -24.92 33.95
CA PHE A 232 -8.27 -26.26 34.53
C PHE A 232 -7.27 -26.56 35.67
N ASN A 233 -6.56 -25.55 36.16
CA ASN A 233 -5.86 -25.63 37.44
C ASN A 233 -6.85 -25.80 38.60
N HIS A 234 -7.96 -25.05 38.57
CA HIS A 234 -8.83 -24.86 39.72
C HIS A 234 -10.30 -24.68 39.30
N MET A 235 -11.20 -24.77 40.27
CA MET A 235 -12.63 -24.45 40.14
C MET A 235 -13.01 -23.26 41.05
N ALA A 236 -14.18 -22.66 40.83
CA ALA A 236 -14.66 -21.46 41.52
C ALA A 236 -14.50 -21.51 43.05
N ALA A 237 -14.07 -20.40 43.68
CA ALA A 237 -13.92 -20.28 45.12
C ALA A 237 -15.26 -20.02 45.84
N VAL A 238 -16.15 -19.27 45.18
CA VAL A 238 -17.42 -18.77 45.74
C VAL A 238 -18.59 -19.60 45.22
N GLY A 239 -19.47 -20.05 46.12
CA GLY A 239 -20.65 -20.83 45.74
C GLY A 239 -21.75 -19.99 45.11
N GLY A 240 -22.48 -20.59 44.16
CA GLY A 240 -23.60 -19.95 43.47
C GLY A 240 -23.94 -20.65 42.17
N LYS A 241 -24.53 -19.88 41.25
CA LYS A 241 -24.98 -20.32 39.93
C LYS A 241 -23.95 -19.89 38.87
N GLY A 242 -23.53 -20.83 38.02
CA GLY A 242 -22.70 -20.56 36.85
C GLY A 242 -23.49 -19.96 35.68
N THR A 243 -22.80 -19.60 34.61
CA THR A 243 -23.38 -18.94 33.42
C THR A 243 -24.39 -19.79 32.64
N ASP A 244 -24.20 -21.11 32.54
CA ASP A 244 -25.20 -22.05 32.00
C ASP A 244 -26.32 -22.32 33.00
N GLY A 245 -25.96 -22.32 34.28
CA GLY A 245 -26.88 -22.39 35.40
C GLY A 245 -26.67 -23.55 36.35
N THR A 246 -25.55 -24.25 36.21
CA THR A 246 -25.08 -25.25 37.17
C THR A 246 -24.87 -24.58 38.54
N ASN A 247 -25.37 -25.19 39.62
CA ASN A 247 -25.10 -24.68 40.98
C ASN A 247 -23.92 -25.45 41.61
N CYS A 248 -22.88 -24.75 42.05
CA CYS A 248 -21.72 -25.36 42.70
C CYS A 248 -21.71 -25.12 44.22
N ASN A 249 -20.96 -25.97 44.95
CA ASN A 249 -20.67 -25.78 46.37
C ASN A 249 -19.15 -25.96 46.63
N PRO A 250 -18.36 -24.90 46.46
CA PRO A 250 -16.90 -24.92 46.68
C PRO A 250 -16.49 -25.30 48.10
N ASN A 251 -17.30 -24.98 49.10
CA ASN A 251 -17.04 -25.36 50.50
C ASN A 251 -17.17 -26.88 50.75
N LYS A 252 -17.81 -27.60 49.83
CA LYS A 252 -17.82 -29.07 49.76
C LYS A 252 -17.00 -29.61 48.58
N LYS A 253 -16.26 -28.75 47.88
CA LYS A 253 -15.59 -29.01 46.60
C LYS A 253 -16.46 -29.84 45.63
N TYR A 254 -17.70 -29.39 45.42
CA TYR A 254 -18.71 -30.10 44.63
C TYR A 254 -19.19 -29.26 43.44
N TYR A 255 -18.96 -29.78 42.23
CA TYR A 255 -19.22 -29.10 40.96
C TYR A 255 -19.97 -30.07 40.03
N PRO A 256 -21.31 -30.16 40.14
CA PRO A 256 -22.10 -31.22 39.50
C PRO A 256 -22.19 -31.12 37.97
N GLY A 257 -21.80 -29.99 37.37
CA GLY A 257 -21.80 -29.83 35.91
C GLY A 257 -20.65 -30.53 35.19
N VAL A 258 -19.71 -31.15 35.92
CA VAL A 258 -18.55 -31.87 35.37
C VAL A 258 -18.76 -33.39 35.31
N PRO A 259 -19.01 -34.13 36.42
CA PRO A 259 -19.00 -33.73 37.82
C PRO A 259 -17.64 -33.89 38.52
N TYR A 260 -17.34 -33.01 39.48
CA TYR A 260 -16.23 -33.15 40.43
C TYR A 260 -16.72 -33.16 41.88
N HIS A 261 -16.05 -33.95 42.71
CA HIS A 261 -16.27 -34.09 44.16
C HIS A 261 -14.97 -33.85 44.93
N PHE A 262 -15.04 -33.74 46.26
CA PHE A 262 -13.90 -33.36 47.12
C PHE A 262 -12.61 -34.15 46.93
N HIS A 263 -12.68 -35.40 46.48
CA HIS A 263 -11.52 -36.24 46.24
C HIS A 263 -10.79 -35.91 44.93
N ASN A 264 -11.38 -35.14 44.01
CA ASN A 264 -10.75 -34.72 42.73
C ASN A 264 -9.86 -33.47 42.86
N PHE A 265 -9.55 -33.06 44.08
CA PHE A 265 -8.87 -31.81 44.41
C PHE A 265 -7.76 -32.07 45.40
N HIS A 266 -6.70 -31.27 45.34
CA HIS A 266 -5.67 -31.29 46.37
C HIS A 266 -6.26 -30.92 47.74
N LYS A 267 -5.59 -31.39 48.81
CA LYS A 267 -5.94 -31.09 50.20
C LYS A 267 -5.80 -29.59 50.44
N SER A 268 -6.88 -28.92 50.86
CA SER A 268 -6.90 -27.45 51.00
C SER A 268 -5.76 -26.91 51.89
N CYS A 269 -4.85 -26.19 51.23
CA CYS A 269 -3.84 -25.29 51.75
C CYS A 269 -3.86 -24.01 50.88
N ALA A 270 -3.14 -22.96 51.25
CA ALA A 270 -3.04 -21.74 50.45
C ALA A 270 -1.65 -21.61 49.84
N VAL A 271 -1.57 -21.13 48.60
CA VAL A 271 -0.29 -20.70 47.99
C VAL A 271 0.21 -19.48 48.77
N ASN A 272 1.33 -19.62 49.45
CA ASN A 272 1.92 -18.57 50.30
C ASN A 272 3.46 -18.56 50.33
N ASN A 273 4.12 -19.55 49.73
CA ASN A 273 5.57 -19.63 49.63
C ASN A 273 6.00 -20.00 48.20
N TYR A 274 6.31 -18.98 47.39
CA TYR A 274 6.81 -19.16 46.03
C TYR A 274 8.24 -19.75 45.93
N ASN A 275 8.91 -19.96 47.07
CA ASN A 275 10.16 -20.73 47.15
C ASN A 275 9.94 -22.22 47.49
N ASP A 276 8.69 -22.69 47.43
CA ASP A 276 8.31 -24.10 47.58
C ASP A 276 7.42 -24.50 46.40
N ALA A 277 7.97 -25.29 45.48
CA ALA A 277 7.26 -25.73 44.28
C ALA A 277 6.07 -26.66 44.57
N GLU A 278 6.04 -27.33 45.72
CA GLU A 278 4.89 -28.13 46.15
C GLU A 278 3.78 -27.22 46.68
N ASN A 279 4.11 -26.21 47.50
CA ASN A 279 3.14 -25.19 47.92
C ASN A 279 2.57 -24.39 46.74
N VAL A 280 3.36 -24.12 45.71
CA VAL A 280 2.88 -23.44 44.50
C VAL A 280 1.91 -24.30 43.68
N ARG A 281 2.07 -25.63 43.67
CA ARG A 281 1.35 -26.54 42.76
C ARG A 281 0.26 -27.42 43.37
N ASN A 282 0.22 -27.54 44.70
CA ASN A 282 -0.73 -28.41 45.41
C ASN A 282 -1.70 -27.63 46.33
N CYS A 283 -1.75 -26.30 46.22
CA CYS A 283 -2.52 -25.43 47.11
C CYS A 283 -3.39 -24.41 46.37
N GLU A 284 -4.43 -23.94 47.07
CA GLU A 284 -5.47 -23.07 46.55
C GLU A 284 -4.96 -21.63 46.37
N ILE A 285 -4.59 -21.27 45.12
CA ILE A 285 -4.31 -19.89 44.74
C ILE A 285 -5.57 -19.03 44.95
N VAL A 286 -5.45 -17.96 45.75
CA VAL A 286 -6.54 -17.04 46.14
C VAL A 286 -7.87 -17.72 46.51
N HIS A 287 -7.79 -18.88 47.16
CA HIS A 287 -8.92 -19.74 47.58
C HIS A 287 -9.69 -20.46 46.46
N LEU A 288 -9.22 -20.40 45.20
CA LEU A 288 -9.74 -21.18 44.09
C LEU A 288 -9.47 -22.67 44.34
N ARG A 289 -10.45 -23.54 44.08
CA ARG A 289 -10.37 -24.93 44.53
C ARG A 289 -9.50 -25.73 43.57
N ASP A 290 -8.27 -25.94 44.01
CA ASP A 290 -7.17 -26.55 43.27
C ASP A 290 -7.43 -28.04 42.94
N LEU A 291 -7.48 -28.37 41.66
CA LEU A 291 -7.76 -29.71 41.14
C LEU A 291 -6.52 -30.61 41.26
N ASP A 292 -6.73 -31.90 41.47
CA ASP A 292 -5.64 -32.89 41.50
C ASP A 292 -5.46 -33.48 40.09
N GLN A 293 -4.61 -32.84 39.26
CA GLN A 293 -4.31 -33.33 37.90
C GLN A 293 -3.39 -34.57 37.89
N SER A 294 -2.96 -35.09 39.05
CA SER A 294 -2.29 -36.39 39.12
C SER A 294 -3.29 -37.55 38.89
N GLN A 295 -4.59 -37.31 39.15
CA GLN A 295 -5.65 -38.29 39.01
C GLN A 295 -6.08 -38.51 37.55
N GLU A 296 -6.12 -39.78 37.14
CA GLU A 296 -6.52 -40.19 35.79
C GLU A 296 -7.90 -39.68 35.39
N TYR A 297 -8.88 -39.65 36.30
CA TYR A 297 -10.21 -39.08 36.05
C TYR A 297 -10.15 -37.58 35.70
N VAL A 298 -9.44 -36.78 36.50
CA VAL A 298 -9.28 -35.34 36.28
C VAL A 298 -8.57 -35.08 34.95
N ARG A 299 -7.48 -35.81 34.66
CA ARG A 299 -6.80 -35.74 33.35
C ARG A 299 -7.74 -36.10 32.19
N GLN A 300 -8.51 -37.18 32.30
CA GLN A 300 -9.43 -37.62 31.25
C GLN A 300 -10.53 -36.59 30.99
N THR A 301 -11.12 -36.02 32.04
CA THR A 301 -12.13 -34.97 31.92
C THR A 301 -11.57 -33.68 31.29
N ILE A 302 -10.35 -33.27 31.65
CA ILE A 302 -9.68 -32.12 31.01
C ILE A 302 -9.41 -32.41 29.53
N VAL A 303 -8.92 -33.60 29.19
CA VAL A 303 -8.71 -34.01 27.79
C VAL A 303 -10.02 -33.98 27.00
N GLN A 304 -11.13 -34.47 27.56
CA GLN A 304 -12.47 -34.41 26.92
C GLN A 304 -12.93 -32.97 26.63
N TYR A 305 -12.67 -32.03 27.54
CA TYR A 305 -12.97 -30.61 27.34
C TYR A 305 -12.12 -29.99 26.21
N LEU A 306 -10.80 -30.26 26.20
CA LEU A 306 -9.90 -29.77 25.17
C LEU A 306 -10.20 -30.41 23.80
N ASP A 307 -10.54 -31.70 23.77
CA ASP A 307 -10.96 -32.43 22.57
C ASP A 307 -12.24 -31.87 21.97
N HIS A 308 -13.21 -31.49 22.80
CA HIS A 308 -14.44 -30.86 22.33
C HIS A 308 -14.14 -29.54 21.60
N LEU A 309 -13.30 -28.68 22.19
CA LEU A 309 -12.84 -27.44 21.57
C LEU A 309 -12.02 -27.69 20.28
N VAL A 310 -11.19 -28.73 20.22
CA VAL A 310 -10.47 -29.14 18.99
C VAL A 310 -11.45 -29.58 17.90
N SER A 311 -12.53 -30.28 18.24
CA SER A 311 -13.57 -30.67 17.28
C SER A 311 -14.33 -29.47 16.71
N LEU A 312 -14.57 -28.44 17.53
CA LEU A 312 -15.14 -27.16 17.11
C LEU A 312 -14.18 -26.31 16.26
N GLY A 313 -12.88 -26.63 16.25
CA GLY A 313 -11.89 -26.06 15.33
C GLY A 313 -10.87 -25.09 15.92
N VAL A 314 -10.67 -25.05 17.25
CA VAL A 314 -9.60 -24.20 17.84
C VAL A 314 -8.22 -24.70 17.40
N ALA A 315 -7.28 -23.77 17.17
CA ALA A 315 -5.91 -24.07 16.76
C ALA A 315 -4.97 -24.39 17.94
N GLY A 316 -5.41 -24.11 19.18
CA GLY A 316 -4.60 -24.23 20.37
C GLY A 316 -5.19 -23.52 21.60
N PHE A 317 -4.35 -23.34 22.61
CA PHE A 317 -4.77 -23.04 23.97
C PHE A 317 -3.80 -22.09 24.71
N ARG A 318 -4.33 -21.03 25.34
CA ARG A 318 -3.65 -20.35 26.46
C ARG A 318 -3.98 -21.14 27.72
N VAL A 319 -2.98 -21.74 28.35
CA VAL A 319 -3.19 -22.50 29.59
C VAL A 319 -3.01 -21.58 30.78
N ASP A 320 -4.12 -21.28 31.45
CA ASP A 320 -4.19 -20.45 32.65
C ASP A 320 -3.37 -21.05 33.79
N ALA A 321 -2.74 -20.18 34.59
CA ALA A 321 -2.05 -20.55 35.83
C ALA A 321 -1.09 -21.76 35.73
N ALA A 322 -0.49 -22.04 34.56
CA ALA A 322 0.30 -23.26 34.33
C ALA A 322 1.45 -23.47 35.34
N LYS A 323 2.02 -22.38 35.88
CA LYS A 323 2.94 -22.36 37.03
C LYS A 323 2.48 -23.20 38.23
N HIS A 324 1.17 -23.24 38.46
CA HIS A 324 0.49 -23.91 39.57
C HIS A 324 0.06 -25.34 39.23
N MET A 325 0.37 -25.86 38.03
CA MET A 325 0.21 -27.27 37.67
C MET A 325 1.57 -27.93 37.46
N TRP A 326 1.66 -29.25 37.72
CA TRP A 326 2.87 -30.01 37.48
C TRP A 326 3.14 -30.22 35.97
N PRO A 327 4.35 -29.95 35.47
CA PRO A 327 4.73 -30.23 34.08
C PRO A 327 4.51 -31.69 33.65
N SER A 328 4.61 -32.65 34.59
CA SER A 328 4.32 -34.06 34.33
C SER A 328 2.86 -34.31 33.96
N ASP A 329 1.92 -33.65 34.66
CA ASP A 329 0.48 -33.85 34.46
C ASP A 329 0.00 -33.13 33.21
N LEU A 330 0.50 -31.90 32.99
CA LEU A 330 0.32 -31.17 31.73
C LEU A 330 0.84 -31.98 30.53
N GLY A 331 2.02 -32.60 30.64
CA GLY A 331 2.57 -33.47 29.59
C GLY A 331 1.68 -34.67 29.28
N VAL A 332 1.11 -35.32 30.29
CA VAL A 332 0.12 -36.40 30.08
C VAL A 332 -1.14 -35.87 29.40
N ILE A 333 -1.68 -34.73 29.83
CA ILE A 333 -2.87 -34.11 29.23
C ILE A 333 -2.61 -33.75 27.76
N TYR A 334 -1.59 -32.94 27.45
CA TYR A 334 -1.32 -32.47 26.08
C TYR A 334 -1.00 -33.61 25.10
N SER A 335 -0.36 -34.69 25.59
CA SER A 335 -0.08 -35.88 24.77
C SER A 335 -1.33 -36.64 24.33
N ARG A 336 -2.46 -36.47 25.03
CA ARG A 336 -3.71 -37.20 24.82
C ARG A 336 -4.77 -36.43 24.04
N VAL A 337 -4.72 -35.09 24.04
CA VAL A 337 -5.61 -34.25 23.22
C VAL A 337 -5.47 -34.65 21.74
N ASN A 338 -6.56 -34.60 20.98
CA ASN A 338 -6.58 -34.98 19.57
C ASN A 338 -5.73 -34.06 18.67
N ASP A 339 -5.45 -34.56 17.46
CA ASP A 339 -4.94 -33.75 16.36
C ASP A 339 -6.01 -32.74 15.90
N LEU A 340 -5.59 -31.60 15.36
CA LEU A 340 -6.50 -30.57 14.87
C LEU A 340 -7.37 -31.09 13.71
N SER A 341 -8.67 -30.82 13.79
CA SER A 341 -9.65 -31.31 12.81
C SER A 341 -9.37 -30.75 11.41
N THR A 342 -9.28 -31.65 10.43
CA THR A 342 -9.07 -31.29 9.02
C THR A 342 -10.18 -30.44 8.44
N ASP A 343 -11.38 -30.51 9.03
CA ASP A 343 -12.60 -29.88 8.52
C ASP A 343 -12.56 -28.35 8.68
N HIS A 344 -11.65 -27.84 9.51
CA HIS A 344 -11.37 -26.40 9.72
C HIS A 344 -10.07 -25.93 9.03
N GLY A 345 -9.59 -26.69 8.02
CA GLY A 345 -8.45 -26.30 7.21
C GLY A 345 -7.09 -26.46 7.92
N PHE A 346 -6.96 -27.46 8.79
CA PHE A 346 -5.67 -27.88 9.36
C PHE A 346 -5.13 -29.13 8.62
N PRO A 347 -3.81 -29.24 8.37
CA PRO A 347 -3.22 -30.46 7.83
C PRO A 347 -3.41 -31.67 8.76
N LYS A 348 -3.47 -32.88 8.19
CA LYS A 348 -3.50 -34.13 8.98
C LYS A 348 -2.29 -34.23 9.90
N ARG A 349 -2.50 -34.65 11.16
CA ARG A 349 -1.48 -34.73 12.23
C ARG A 349 -0.92 -33.40 12.71
N THR A 350 -1.61 -32.28 12.46
CA THR A 350 -1.30 -31.01 13.11
C THR A 350 -1.70 -31.10 14.59
N ARG A 351 -0.84 -30.68 15.50
CA ARG A 351 -1.10 -30.70 16.95
C ARG A 351 -1.57 -29.32 17.44
N PRO A 352 -2.44 -29.24 18.47
CA PRO A 352 -2.82 -27.95 19.05
C PRO A 352 -1.61 -27.19 19.57
N PHE A 353 -1.56 -25.88 19.33
CA PHE A 353 -0.56 -24.99 19.93
C PHE A 353 -0.84 -24.84 21.43
N PHE A 354 0.14 -25.10 22.29
CA PHE A 354 0.00 -24.80 23.72
C PHE A 354 0.95 -23.67 24.10
N TYR A 355 0.41 -22.58 24.67
CA TYR A 355 1.20 -21.53 25.29
C TYR A 355 0.78 -21.31 26.74
N GLN A 356 1.76 -21.48 27.62
CA GLN A 356 1.54 -21.72 29.04
C GLN A 356 1.79 -20.45 29.85
N GLU A 357 0.93 -20.16 30.82
CA GLU A 357 1.17 -19.08 31.76
C GLU A 357 2.13 -19.49 32.87
N VAL A 358 3.38 -19.05 32.75
CA VAL A 358 4.38 -19.19 33.81
C VAL A 358 4.97 -17.81 34.09
N ILE A 359 4.43 -17.14 35.11
CA ILE A 359 4.95 -15.86 35.58
C ILE A 359 6.29 -16.10 36.28
N ASP A 360 7.37 -16.08 35.52
CA ASP A 360 8.74 -16.23 35.99
C ASP A 360 9.57 -14.98 35.63
N LEU A 361 9.91 -14.21 36.66
CA LEU A 361 10.81 -13.05 36.59
C LEU A 361 12.19 -13.34 37.23
N GLY A 362 12.42 -14.60 37.62
CA GLY A 362 13.56 -15.05 38.41
C GLY A 362 13.37 -14.89 39.93
N GLY A 363 14.05 -15.75 40.71
CA GLY A 363 14.06 -15.66 42.18
C GLY A 363 12.99 -16.48 42.91
N GLU A 364 12.39 -17.47 42.25
CA GLU A 364 11.38 -18.39 42.80
C GLU A 364 11.77 -19.87 42.55
N ALA A 365 11.04 -20.82 43.16
CA ALA A 365 11.31 -22.25 43.02
C ALA A 365 10.71 -22.92 41.77
N VAL A 366 9.73 -22.28 41.10
CA VAL A 366 9.14 -22.74 39.83
C VAL A 366 9.62 -21.85 38.70
N SER A 367 10.09 -22.43 37.59
CA SER A 367 10.65 -21.68 36.46
C SER A 367 10.04 -22.05 35.11
N LYS A 368 9.97 -21.06 34.21
CA LYS A 368 9.50 -21.21 32.82
C LYS A 368 10.23 -22.32 32.04
N TYR A 369 11.48 -22.62 32.38
CA TYR A 369 12.27 -23.68 31.75
C TYR A 369 11.74 -25.10 32.02
N GLU A 370 10.91 -25.32 33.05
CA GLU A 370 10.25 -26.62 33.26
C GLU A 370 9.16 -26.91 32.22
N TYR A 371 8.59 -25.87 31.59
CA TYR A 371 7.39 -25.94 30.75
C TYR A 371 7.70 -25.89 29.24
N ILE A 372 8.91 -25.46 28.84
CA ILE A 372 9.31 -25.44 27.42
C ILE A 372 9.48 -26.84 26.81
N GLY A 373 9.43 -27.92 27.60
CA GLY A 373 9.34 -29.28 27.08
C GLY A 373 7.97 -29.63 26.49
N LEU A 374 6.93 -28.87 26.85
CA LEU A 374 5.51 -29.21 26.60
C LEU A 374 4.87 -28.36 25.50
N GLY A 375 5.28 -27.09 25.40
CA GLY A 375 4.73 -26.08 24.50
C GLY A 375 5.54 -24.79 24.57
N ALA A 376 4.97 -23.68 24.10
CA ALA A 376 5.52 -22.35 24.33
C ALA A 376 5.12 -21.83 25.73
N VAL A 377 5.74 -20.73 26.17
CA VAL A 377 5.46 -20.08 27.45
C VAL A 377 5.28 -18.57 27.25
N LEU A 378 4.37 -17.95 28.00
CA LEU A 378 4.18 -16.51 28.04
C LEU A 378 5.38 -15.83 28.71
N GLU A 379 6.15 -15.04 27.96
CA GLU A 379 7.40 -14.43 28.45
C GLU A 379 7.14 -13.09 29.15
N PHE A 380 6.72 -13.15 30.42
CA PHE A 380 6.42 -11.96 31.23
C PHE A 380 7.60 -10.97 31.35
N LYS A 381 8.85 -11.45 31.26
CA LYS A 381 10.02 -10.57 31.32
C LYS A 381 10.18 -9.69 30.08
N PHE A 382 9.65 -10.11 28.92
CA PHE A 382 9.68 -9.34 27.68
C PHE A 382 8.96 -8.00 27.85
N GLY A 383 7.69 -8.05 28.26
CA GLY A 383 6.88 -6.85 28.50
C GLY A 383 7.43 -5.97 29.63
N ALA A 384 7.96 -6.58 30.70
CA ALA A 384 8.55 -5.86 31.83
C ALA A 384 9.82 -5.07 31.46
N GLU A 385 10.78 -5.66 30.72
CA GLU A 385 12.01 -4.95 30.37
C GLU A 385 11.80 -3.93 29.24
N LEU A 386 10.95 -4.21 28.23
CA LEU A 386 10.58 -3.19 27.23
C LEU A 386 9.81 -2.02 27.87
N SER A 387 8.93 -2.30 28.84
CA SER A 387 8.22 -1.24 29.56
C SER A 387 9.16 -0.36 30.40
N LYS A 388 10.29 -0.89 30.91
CA LYS A 388 11.33 -0.05 31.51
C LYS A 388 12.05 0.79 30.44
N ALA A 389 12.48 0.17 29.35
CA ALA A 389 13.25 0.82 28.30
C ALA A 389 12.48 1.97 27.62
N PHE A 390 11.26 1.70 27.15
CA PHE A 390 10.42 2.72 26.49
C PHE A 390 9.82 3.76 27.43
N GLN A 391 9.98 3.61 28.75
CA GLN A 391 9.72 4.66 29.74
C GLN A 391 11.00 5.41 30.18
N GLY A 392 12.12 5.23 29.46
CA GLY A 392 13.39 5.92 29.73
C GLY A 392 14.20 5.37 30.92
N ASN A 393 13.73 4.32 31.59
CA ASN A 393 14.42 3.70 32.73
C ASN A 393 15.57 2.77 32.32
N ASN A 394 15.76 2.51 31.02
CA ASN A 394 16.90 1.78 30.48
C ASN A 394 17.20 2.25 29.03
N PRO A 395 18.42 2.71 28.70
CA PRO A 395 18.75 3.24 27.37
C PRO A 395 18.45 2.29 26.21
N LEU A 396 17.71 2.76 25.19
CA LEU A 396 17.27 1.93 24.06
C LEU A 396 18.42 1.22 23.32
N LYS A 397 19.64 1.79 23.31
CA LYS A 397 20.83 1.17 22.69
C LYS A 397 21.10 -0.26 23.16
N TYR A 398 20.69 -0.64 24.37
CA TYR A 398 20.94 -1.97 24.91
C TYR A 398 20.04 -3.04 24.27
N LEU A 399 18.96 -2.65 23.59
CA LEU A 399 18.09 -3.58 22.86
C LEU A 399 18.78 -4.25 21.63
N LYS A 400 20.03 -3.89 21.35
CA LYS A 400 20.91 -4.45 20.30
C LYS A 400 21.10 -5.97 20.39
N ASN A 401 21.04 -6.54 21.60
CA ASN A 401 21.12 -7.99 21.86
C ASN A 401 19.82 -8.53 22.50
N TRP A 402 18.67 -7.92 22.20
CA TRP A 402 17.39 -8.28 22.77
C TRP A 402 16.99 -9.74 22.43
N GLY A 403 16.77 -10.55 23.47
CA GLY A 403 16.58 -11.99 23.34
C GLY A 403 17.12 -12.76 24.56
N PRO A 404 17.61 -14.00 24.39
CA PRO A 404 18.08 -14.84 25.50
C PRO A 404 19.15 -14.21 26.40
N GLU A 405 19.99 -13.32 25.86
CA GLU A 405 21.02 -12.59 26.63
C GLU A 405 20.43 -11.71 27.75
N TRP A 406 19.16 -11.33 27.65
CA TRP A 406 18.41 -10.61 28.69
C TRP A 406 17.77 -11.54 29.73
N GLY A 407 18.03 -12.85 29.68
CA GLY A 407 17.35 -13.86 30.51
C GLY A 407 15.91 -14.13 30.05
N LEU A 408 15.63 -13.88 28.78
CA LEU A 408 14.42 -14.34 28.10
C LEU A 408 14.61 -15.80 27.63
N LEU A 409 13.52 -16.47 27.26
CA LEU A 409 13.55 -17.77 26.60
C LEU A 409 14.16 -17.69 25.18
N ASP A 410 14.38 -18.86 24.58
CA ASP A 410 14.58 -18.94 23.13
C ASP A 410 13.32 -18.44 22.39
N ALA A 411 13.50 -17.71 21.29
CA ALA A 411 12.40 -17.12 20.51
C ALA A 411 11.36 -18.16 20.02
N LYS A 412 11.79 -19.41 19.78
CA LYS A 412 10.93 -20.55 19.41
C LYS A 412 10.02 -21.06 20.54
N ASP A 413 10.30 -20.68 21.78
CA ASP A 413 9.66 -21.18 22.99
C ASP A 413 8.81 -20.09 23.69
N ALA A 414 8.82 -18.87 23.17
CA ALA A 414 8.22 -17.69 23.77
C ALA A 414 6.99 -17.15 23.02
N VAL A 415 5.92 -16.88 23.77
CA VAL A 415 4.87 -15.93 23.35
C VAL A 415 5.15 -14.59 24.02
N ALA A 416 5.45 -13.57 23.21
CA ALA A 416 5.87 -12.23 23.63
C ALA A 416 4.71 -11.23 23.56
N PHE A 417 4.62 -10.33 24.54
CA PHE A 417 3.59 -9.30 24.67
C PHE A 417 4.13 -8.12 25.50
N ILE A 418 3.52 -6.94 25.35
CA ILE A 418 3.87 -5.76 26.18
C ILE A 418 3.08 -5.80 27.50
N ASP A 419 1.75 -5.90 27.41
CA ASP A 419 0.84 -6.12 28.52
C ASP A 419 -0.07 -7.34 28.28
N ASN A 420 -0.71 -7.79 29.36
CA ASN A 420 -1.82 -8.74 29.32
C ASN A 420 -2.94 -8.23 30.22
N HIS A 421 -4.07 -8.93 30.22
CA HIS A 421 -5.27 -8.49 30.94
C HIS A 421 -5.06 -8.32 32.45
N ASP A 422 -4.15 -9.08 33.07
CA ASP A 422 -3.81 -8.98 34.49
C ASP A 422 -2.89 -7.79 34.76
N ASN A 423 -1.74 -7.73 34.09
CA ASN A 423 -0.68 -6.79 34.43
C ASN A 423 -1.04 -5.34 34.04
N GLN A 424 -1.89 -5.14 33.02
CA GLN A 424 -2.38 -3.82 32.64
C GLN A 424 -3.22 -3.15 33.74
N ARG A 425 -3.78 -3.93 34.67
CA ARG A 425 -4.61 -3.47 35.79
C ARG A 425 -3.78 -3.05 37.02
N SER A 426 -2.46 -3.31 37.00
CA SER A 426 -1.56 -2.94 38.10
C SER A 426 -1.44 -1.42 38.26
N SER A 427 -1.59 -0.94 39.49
CA SER A 427 -1.33 0.47 39.87
C SER A 427 0.15 0.87 39.82
N SER A 428 1.06 -0.08 39.62
CA SER A 428 2.52 0.11 39.70
C SER A 428 3.12 1.02 38.61
N HIS A 429 2.38 1.32 37.54
CA HIS A 429 2.86 2.05 36.34
C HIS A 429 4.10 1.42 35.64
N ALA A 430 4.52 0.23 36.07
CA ALA A 430 5.75 -0.43 35.59
C ALA A 430 5.60 -1.06 34.20
N ILE A 431 4.37 -1.46 33.84
CA ILE A 431 4.02 -1.99 32.51
C ILE A 431 3.40 -0.87 31.67
N LEU A 432 3.76 -0.82 30.39
CA LEU A 432 3.13 0.05 29.39
C LEU A 432 1.81 -0.53 28.91
N THR A 433 0.78 0.30 28.83
CA THR A 433 -0.58 -0.06 28.39
C THR A 433 -1.15 1.07 27.52
N TYR A 434 -2.37 0.89 26.98
CA TYR A 434 -3.08 1.94 26.25
C TYR A 434 -3.17 3.29 26.99
N LYS A 435 -3.06 3.29 28.34
CA LYS A 435 -3.06 4.51 29.19
C LYS A 435 -1.79 5.36 29.07
N LYS A 436 -0.74 4.86 28.38
CA LYS A 436 0.47 5.61 28.01
C LYS A 436 0.73 5.46 26.49
N PRO A 437 -0.16 5.99 25.64
CA PRO A 437 -0.33 5.52 24.26
C PRO A 437 0.92 5.62 23.39
N LYS A 438 1.66 6.75 23.41
CA LYS A 438 2.91 6.93 22.65
C LYS A 438 3.95 5.85 22.96
N TYR A 439 4.33 5.71 24.23
CA TYR A 439 5.35 4.74 24.65
C TYR A 439 4.89 3.29 24.41
N TYR A 440 3.61 3.01 24.60
CA TYR A 440 3.01 1.71 24.33
C TYR A 440 3.01 1.35 22.83
N LYS A 441 2.64 2.30 21.94
CA LYS A 441 2.76 2.14 20.48
C LYS A 441 4.21 1.90 20.06
N MET A 442 5.18 2.64 20.60
CA MET A 442 6.61 2.43 20.36
C MET A 442 7.09 1.03 20.81
N ALA A 443 6.67 0.57 21.99
CA ALA A 443 7.04 -0.76 22.50
C ALA A 443 6.42 -1.89 21.65
N ILE A 444 5.18 -1.73 21.19
CA ILE A 444 4.54 -2.66 20.25
C ILE A 444 5.22 -2.66 18.88
N ALA A 445 5.56 -1.48 18.33
CA ALA A 445 6.29 -1.38 17.08
C ALA A 445 7.67 -2.06 17.16
N PHE A 446 8.38 -1.92 18.29
CA PHE A 446 9.63 -2.68 18.51
C PHE A 446 9.38 -4.20 18.59
N MET A 447 8.38 -4.64 19.35
CA MET A 447 8.00 -6.06 19.45
C MET A 447 7.68 -6.68 18.08
N LEU A 448 6.94 -5.96 17.23
CA LEU A 448 6.52 -6.43 15.91
C LEU A 448 7.66 -6.36 14.89
N ALA A 449 8.52 -5.34 14.96
CA ALA A 449 9.71 -5.22 14.12
C ALA A 449 10.84 -6.21 14.49
N HIS A 450 10.93 -6.66 15.75
CA HIS A 450 11.98 -7.58 16.21
C HIS A 450 11.63 -9.06 15.92
N PRO A 451 12.55 -9.89 15.38
CA PRO A 451 12.28 -11.30 15.02
C PRO A 451 12.10 -12.26 16.21
N TYR A 452 11.89 -11.76 17.43
CA TYR A 452 11.75 -12.59 18.63
C TYR A 452 10.27 -12.98 18.84
N GLY A 453 10.05 -14.25 19.22
CA GLY A 453 8.78 -14.75 19.75
C GLY A 453 7.64 -14.90 18.73
N THR A 454 6.64 -15.72 19.12
CA THR A 454 5.27 -15.51 18.62
C THR A 454 4.70 -14.29 19.33
N THR A 455 4.24 -13.29 18.58
CA THR A 455 3.75 -12.02 19.14
C THR A 455 2.29 -12.09 19.56
N LYS A 456 1.94 -11.42 20.66
CA LYS A 456 0.55 -11.22 21.11
C LYS A 456 0.31 -9.75 21.46
N ILE A 457 -0.77 -9.19 20.93
CA ILE A 457 -1.29 -7.84 21.20
C ILE A 457 -2.51 -7.96 22.12
N MET A 458 -2.63 -7.06 23.09
CA MET A 458 -3.81 -6.93 23.94
C MET A 458 -4.87 -6.06 23.24
N SER A 459 -6.14 -6.43 23.35
CA SER A 459 -7.28 -5.58 22.96
C SER A 459 -8.24 -5.44 24.15
N SER A 460 -8.33 -4.23 24.66
CA SER A 460 -8.89 -3.92 25.98
C SER A 460 -10.28 -3.28 25.90
N PHE A 461 -10.96 -3.28 27.05
CA PHE A 461 -11.99 -2.28 27.36
C PHE A 461 -11.44 -1.23 28.33
N ALA A 462 -12.03 -0.04 28.33
CA ALA A 462 -11.67 1.04 29.23
C ALA A 462 -12.12 0.73 30.66
N PHE A 463 -11.23 0.91 31.64
CA PHE A 463 -11.49 0.62 33.05
C PHE A 463 -10.81 1.62 33.98
N ASP A 464 -11.46 1.94 35.09
CA ASP A 464 -10.99 2.87 36.11
C ASP A 464 -10.61 2.15 37.43
N SER A 465 -11.05 0.91 37.63
CA SER A 465 -10.69 0.09 38.79
C SER A 465 -10.25 -1.32 38.39
N PHE A 466 -9.48 -1.99 39.27
CA PHE A 466 -8.86 -3.29 39.00
C PHE A 466 -9.88 -4.37 38.63
N ASP A 467 -10.97 -4.47 39.37
CA ASP A 467 -11.97 -5.54 39.23
C ASP A 467 -13.00 -5.30 38.12
N GLN A 468 -13.02 -4.10 37.53
CA GLN A 468 -14.07 -3.67 36.60
C GLN A 468 -14.24 -4.67 35.44
N GLY A 469 -15.47 -5.18 35.30
CA GLY A 469 -15.87 -6.02 34.18
C GLY A 469 -16.06 -5.23 32.88
N PRO A 470 -16.29 -5.93 31.76
CA PRO A 470 -16.48 -5.31 30.45
C PRO A 470 -17.72 -4.40 30.41
N PRO A 471 -17.80 -3.50 29.41
CA PRO A 471 -19.01 -2.73 29.12
C PRO A 471 -20.24 -3.63 29.06
N ASN A 472 -21.23 -3.36 29.90
CA ASN A 472 -22.39 -4.23 30.06
C ASN A 472 -23.68 -3.46 30.38
N ARG A 473 -24.82 -4.06 30.06
CA ARG A 473 -26.15 -3.60 30.44
C ARG A 473 -26.82 -4.72 31.23
N ASN A 474 -27.07 -4.48 32.52
CA ASN A 474 -27.61 -5.48 33.46
C ASN A 474 -26.79 -6.79 33.49
N GLY A 475 -25.46 -6.70 33.36
CA GLY A 475 -24.54 -7.85 33.39
C GLY A 475 -24.35 -8.58 32.05
N ASN A 476 -25.10 -8.22 31.00
CA ASN A 476 -24.92 -8.72 29.64
C ASN A 476 -23.98 -7.80 28.85
N ILE A 477 -22.99 -8.35 28.14
CA ILE A 477 -21.93 -7.58 27.49
C ILE A 477 -22.50 -6.74 26.33
N VAL A 478 -22.12 -5.47 26.31
CA VAL A 478 -22.38 -4.55 25.19
C VAL A 478 -21.17 -4.62 24.27
N GLY A 479 -21.32 -5.30 23.14
CA GLY A 479 -20.25 -5.48 22.16
C GLY A 479 -19.72 -4.15 21.59
N PRO A 480 -18.52 -4.14 21.00
CA PRO A 480 -17.97 -2.96 20.34
C PRO A 480 -18.84 -2.54 19.15
N GLY A 481 -19.02 -1.23 18.97
CA GLY A 481 -19.40 -0.65 17.69
C GLY A 481 -18.19 0.06 17.05
N THR A 482 -18.30 0.45 15.79
CA THR A 482 -17.22 1.13 15.04
C THR A 482 -17.61 2.56 14.68
N ASN A 483 -16.72 3.52 14.92
CA ASN A 483 -16.81 4.92 14.49
C ASN A 483 -16.44 5.07 12.99
N LYS A 484 -16.81 6.20 12.37
CA LYS A 484 -16.42 6.52 10.98
C LYS A 484 -14.90 6.51 10.72
N ASN A 485 -14.07 6.66 11.74
CA ASN A 485 -12.60 6.59 11.66
C ASN A 485 -12.01 5.20 11.99
N GLY A 486 -12.83 4.15 12.05
CA GLY A 486 -12.41 2.77 12.34
C GLY A 486 -12.19 2.45 13.83
N SER A 487 -12.12 3.45 14.71
CA SER A 487 -11.98 3.26 16.16
C SER A 487 -13.25 2.68 16.79
N CYS A 488 -13.11 2.02 17.95
CA CYS A 488 -14.25 1.41 18.64
C CYS A 488 -15.08 2.42 19.47
N THR A 489 -16.32 2.01 19.77
CA THR A 489 -17.26 2.71 20.65
C THR A 489 -17.56 1.87 21.91
N ASN A 490 -18.64 2.20 22.64
CA ASN A 490 -19.17 1.43 23.77
C ASN A 490 -18.18 1.15 24.93
N GLY A 491 -17.06 1.89 25.01
CA GLY A 491 -16.04 1.70 26.04
C GLY A 491 -14.95 0.68 25.68
N TRP A 492 -14.85 0.25 24.43
CA TRP A 492 -13.77 -0.62 23.94
C TRP A 492 -12.60 0.20 23.40
N VAL A 493 -11.36 -0.21 23.73
CA VAL A 493 -10.12 0.51 23.38
C VAL A 493 -9.60 0.10 22.00
N CYS A 494 -9.68 -1.21 21.70
CA CYS A 494 -9.32 -1.79 20.40
C CYS A 494 -7.95 -1.36 19.88
N GLU A 495 -6.91 -1.59 20.69
CA GLU A 495 -5.51 -1.29 20.36
C GLU A 495 -5.08 -1.93 19.02
N HIS A 496 -5.63 -3.11 18.69
CA HIS A 496 -5.39 -3.78 17.41
C HIS A 496 -5.96 -3.04 16.18
N ARG A 497 -6.88 -2.08 16.38
CA ARG A 497 -7.43 -1.17 15.37
C ARG A 497 -6.70 0.18 15.30
N TRP A 498 -5.67 0.41 16.11
CA TRP A 498 -4.82 1.60 15.99
C TRP A 498 -3.89 1.43 14.78
N HIS A 499 -3.73 2.45 13.93
CA HIS A 499 -3.02 2.30 12.66
C HIS A 499 -1.54 1.94 12.83
N GLN A 500 -0.86 2.55 13.81
CA GLN A 500 0.50 2.22 14.20
C GLN A 500 0.67 0.74 14.62
N ILE A 501 -0.42 0.06 15.00
CA ILE A 501 -0.40 -1.31 15.49
C ILE A 501 -0.75 -2.28 14.36
N TYR A 502 -1.84 -2.07 13.61
CA TYR A 502 -2.16 -2.96 12.48
C TYR A 502 -1.15 -2.88 11.33
N ASN A 503 -0.60 -1.69 11.04
CA ASN A 503 0.43 -1.55 10.02
C ASN A 503 1.77 -2.16 10.46
N MET A 504 2.05 -2.23 11.76
CA MET A 504 3.20 -2.98 12.27
C MET A 504 2.98 -4.50 12.30
N VAL A 505 1.74 -4.97 12.31
CA VAL A 505 1.42 -6.39 12.02
C VAL A 505 1.67 -6.70 10.54
N GLU A 506 1.28 -5.81 9.63
CA GLU A 506 1.64 -5.93 8.21
C GLU A 506 3.16 -5.88 8.01
N PHE A 507 3.87 -4.93 8.64
CA PHE A 507 5.34 -4.89 8.64
C PHE A 507 5.92 -6.25 9.03
N ARG A 508 5.43 -6.87 10.12
CA ARG A 508 5.91 -8.19 10.58
C ARG A 508 5.69 -9.28 9.54
N ASN A 509 4.54 -9.30 8.86
CA ASN A 509 4.24 -10.23 7.77
C ASN A 509 5.18 -10.03 6.58
N VAL A 510 5.39 -8.78 6.16
CA VAL A 510 6.27 -8.43 5.04
C VAL A 510 7.71 -8.86 5.34
N VAL A 511 8.22 -8.53 6.53
CA VAL A 511 9.60 -8.87 6.93
C VAL A 511 9.79 -10.32 7.42
N GLU A 512 8.81 -11.20 7.25
CA GLU A 512 8.91 -12.60 7.65
C GLU A 512 10.12 -13.30 6.99
N GLY A 513 10.77 -14.19 7.76
CA GLY A 513 12.01 -14.89 7.39
C GLY A 513 13.31 -14.07 7.52
N THR A 514 13.25 -12.75 7.72
CA THR A 514 14.45 -11.90 7.75
C THR A 514 15.11 -11.79 9.13
N ILE A 515 16.43 -11.56 9.16
CA ILE A 515 17.20 -11.20 10.37
C ILE A 515 17.28 -9.67 10.56
N ILE A 516 17.75 -9.22 11.72
CA ILE A 516 18.13 -7.81 11.93
C ILE A 516 19.38 -7.48 11.11
N THR A 517 19.36 -6.33 10.44
CA THR A 517 20.46 -5.75 9.66
C THR A 517 20.68 -4.29 10.07
N ASN A 518 21.84 -3.71 9.71
CA ASN A 518 22.11 -2.26 9.85
C ASN A 518 21.79 -1.63 11.22
N TRP A 519 22.04 -2.34 12.34
CA TRP A 519 21.79 -1.76 13.65
C TRP A 519 22.62 -0.47 13.84
N TRP A 520 21.92 0.62 14.12
CA TRP A 520 22.46 1.91 14.49
C TRP A 520 21.91 2.34 15.85
N ASP A 521 22.74 3.00 16.67
CA ASP A 521 22.31 3.63 17.91
C ASP A 521 23.14 4.89 18.19
N ASN A 522 22.56 5.90 18.85
CA ASN A 522 23.26 7.13 19.21
C ASN A 522 24.08 7.01 20.51
N ASN A 523 24.45 5.79 20.92
CA ASN A 523 24.97 5.46 22.24
C ASN A 523 24.04 5.77 23.43
N ASN A 524 22.75 6.08 23.20
CA ASN A 524 21.77 6.35 24.26
C ASN A 524 20.36 5.82 23.93
N ASN A 525 19.47 6.69 23.46
CA ASN A 525 18.02 6.49 23.38
C ASN A 525 17.45 6.66 21.96
N GLN A 526 18.32 6.74 20.96
CA GLN A 526 17.93 6.63 19.55
C GLN A 526 18.50 5.32 19.01
N ILE A 527 17.65 4.54 18.35
CA ILE A 527 18.02 3.26 17.73
C ILE A 527 17.34 3.12 16.37
N ALA A 528 17.98 2.40 15.45
CA ALA A 528 17.38 2.03 14.18
C ALA A 528 17.94 0.68 13.69
N PHE A 529 17.13 -0.06 12.93
CA PHE A 529 17.59 -1.29 12.30
C PHE A 529 16.76 -1.66 11.07
N GLY A 530 17.42 -2.34 10.13
CA GLY A 530 16.77 -3.03 9.03
C GLY A 530 16.30 -4.43 9.43
N ARG A 531 15.39 -4.98 8.63
CA ARG A 531 14.93 -6.37 8.69
C ARG A 531 15.15 -6.98 7.30
N GLY A 532 16.32 -7.60 7.15
CA GLY A 532 16.86 -8.04 5.87
C GLY A 532 17.02 -6.87 4.89
N ASP A 533 16.38 -7.04 3.74
CA ASP A 533 16.18 -6.12 2.62
C ASP A 533 14.70 -5.69 2.48
N LYS A 534 13.84 -6.09 3.42
CA LYS A 534 12.37 -5.97 3.31
C LYS A 534 11.75 -4.82 4.12
N GLY A 535 12.42 -4.36 5.18
CA GLY A 535 11.89 -3.28 6.04
C GLY A 535 12.95 -2.61 6.89
N PHE A 536 12.62 -1.43 7.42
CA PHE A 536 13.46 -0.61 8.28
C PHE A 536 12.61 0.14 9.30
N VAL A 537 13.14 0.32 10.51
CA VAL A 537 12.47 1.05 11.60
C VAL A 537 13.50 1.88 12.38
N ALA A 538 13.09 3.06 12.85
CA ALA A 538 13.87 3.90 13.76
C ALA A 538 13.00 4.45 14.91
N PHE A 539 13.58 4.55 16.10
CA PHE A 539 12.93 4.98 17.34
C PHE A 539 13.72 6.10 18.01
N THR A 540 13.02 7.07 18.63
CA THR A 540 13.64 8.14 19.41
C THR A 540 12.97 8.36 20.76
N LEU A 541 13.79 8.59 21.79
CA LEU A 541 13.44 9.15 23.10
C LEU A 541 14.56 10.12 23.51
N ASN A 542 14.25 11.23 24.17
CA ASN A 542 15.22 12.22 24.66
C ASN A 542 16.16 12.75 23.55
N GLY A 543 15.58 13.41 22.52
CA GLY A 543 16.27 14.04 21.39
C GLY A 543 15.67 13.72 20.00
N ASP A 544 16.06 14.47 18.97
CA ASP A 544 15.61 14.28 17.58
C ASP A 544 16.58 13.41 16.75
N ILE A 545 16.08 12.60 15.82
CA ILE A 545 16.87 11.99 14.74
C ILE A 545 16.72 12.86 13.49
N LYS A 546 17.85 13.38 12.97
CA LYS A 546 17.92 14.23 11.76
C LYS A 546 19.17 13.89 10.95
N GLN A 547 19.24 12.66 10.42
CA GLN A 547 20.45 12.14 9.75
C GLN A 547 20.16 10.99 8.77
N PRO A 548 21.02 10.78 7.75
CA PRO A 548 20.91 9.60 6.89
C PRO A 548 21.26 8.31 7.65
N LEU A 549 20.34 7.34 7.67
CA LEU A 549 20.52 6.03 8.29
C LEU A 549 20.48 4.91 7.24
N LYS A 550 21.29 3.86 7.43
CA LYS A 550 21.40 2.74 6.49
C LYS A 550 20.22 1.77 6.65
N THR A 551 19.48 1.49 5.58
CA THR A 551 18.26 0.66 5.62
C THR A 551 18.43 -0.76 5.09
N SER A 552 19.20 -0.94 4.01
CA SER A 552 19.19 -2.12 3.11
C SER A 552 17.91 -2.31 2.27
N LEU A 553 17.02 -1.33 2.25
CA LEU A 553 15.93 -1.26 1.26
C LEU A 553 16.49 -0.87 -0.13
N GLN A 554 15.76 -1.22 -1.19
CA GLN A 554 16.02 -0.69 -2.54
C GLN A 554 15.72 0.82 -2.59
N SER A 555 16.33 1.56 -3.51
CA SER A 555 16.05 2.98 -3.71
C SER A 555 14.60 3.29 -4.12
N GLY A 556 14.13 4.47 -3.75
CA GLY A 556 12.78 4.96 -4.03
C GLY A 556 12.08 5.52 -2.80
N ILE A 557 10.81 5.90 -2.97
CA ILE A 557 10.00 6.54 -1.93
C ILE A 557 9.15 5.47 -1.22
N TYR A 558 9.13 5.53 0.11
CA TYR A 558 8.36 4.66 0.98
C TYR A 558 7.40 5.47 1.85
N CYS A 559 6.22 4.94 2.12
CA CYS A 559 5.30 5.49 3.11
C CYS A 559 5.70 5.05 4.50
N ASP A 560 5.84 5.99 5.43
CA ASP A 560 5.95 5.68 6.85
C ASP A 560 4.62 5.13 7.36
N VAL A 561 4.60 3.86 7.71
CA VAL A 561 3.39 3.14 8.09
C VAL A 561 2.97 3.41 9.55
N ILE A 562 3.77 4.21 10.27
CA ILE A 562 3.41 4.76 11.59
C ILE A 562 2.53 6.00 11.43
N SER A 563 2.88 6.96 10.57
CA SER A 563 2.10 8.20 10.39
C SER A 563 1.03 8.14 9.30
N GLY A 564 0.93 7.05 8.54
CA GLY A 564 -0.13 6.85 7.55
C GLY A 564 -0.14 5.47 6.90
N ASP A 565 -0.77 5.38 5.74
CA ASP A 565 -0.84 4.18 4.89
C ASP A 565 -0.34 4.47 3.47
N LEU A 566 0.00 3.43 2.71
CA LEU A 566 0.02 3.50 1.23
C LEU A 566 -1.42 3.30 0.72
N LYS A 567 -1.96 4.27 -0.01
CA LYS A 567 -3.28 4.26 -0.63
C LYS A 567 -3.16 4.83 -2.04
N ASP A 568 -3.66 4.10 -3.04
CA ASP A 568 -3.79 4.58 -4.43
C ASP A 568 -2.48 5.15 -5.02
N GLY A 569 -1.36 4.49 -4.68
CA GLY A 569 0.00 4.88 -5.08
C GLY A 569 0.64 6.03 -4.27
N ARG A 570 -0.04 6.54 -3.24
CA ARG A 570 0.39 7.70 -2.44
C ARG A 570 0.45 7.39 -0.94
N CYS A 571 1.22 8.18 -0.19
CA CYS A 571 1.32 8.05 1.26
C CYS A 571 0.35 9.02 1.95
N SER A 572 -0.47 8.53 2.87
CA SER A 572 -1.36 9.39 3.69
C SER A 572 -0.68 9.98 4.94
N GLY A 573 0.64 9.76 5.08
CA GLY A 573 1.49 10.20 6.18
C GLY A 573 2.85 10.66 5.65
N LYS A 574 3.90 10.57 6.46
CA LYS A 574 5.27 10.90 6.02
C LYS A 574 5.72 9.98 4.88
N THR A 575 6.57 10.55 4.02
CA THR A 575 7.40 9.78 3.08
C THR A 575 8.82 9.63 3.63
N VAL A 576 9.49 8.56 3.22
CA VAL A 576 10.92 8.34 3.43
C VAL A 576 11.55 7.95 2.10
N GLU A 577 12.47 8.76 1.61
CA GLU A 577 13.27 8.46 0.42
C GLU A 577 14.49 7.61 0.80
N VAL A 578 14.75 6.55 0.02
CA VAL A 578 15.93 5.69 0.12
C VAL A 578 16.79 5.92 -1.14
N ASP A 579 18.07 6.23 -0.97
CA ASP A 579 19.02 6.46 -2.07
C ASP A 579 19.53 5.14 -2.70
N ASP A 580 20.20 5.22 -3.86
CA ASP A 580 20.78 4.05 -4.56
C ASP A 580 21.88 3.32 -3.77
N LYS A 581 22.29 3.86 -2.60
CA LYS A 581 23.22 3.23 -1.66
C LYS A 581 22.48 2.63 -0.47
N GLY A 582 21.15 2.66 -0.42
CA GLY A 582 20.34 2.14 0.67
C GLY A 582 20.45 2.94 1.97
N TYR A 583 20.63 4.26 1.88
CA TYR A 583 20.51 5.20 2.99
C TYR A 583 19.19 5.98 2.89
N ALA A 584 18.55 6.22 4.02
CA ALA A 584 17.31 7.00 4.13
C ALA A 584 17.50 8.25 4.98
N GLY A 585 16.98 9.40 4.53
CA GLY A 585 17.03 10.66 5.26
C GLY A 585 16.03 10.70 6.42
N ILE A 586 16.40 10.17 7.59
CA ILE A 586 15.47 10.05 8.72
C ILE A 586 15.34 11.38 9.47
N THR A 587 14.11 11.89 9.49
CA THR A 587 13.66 13.04 10.31
C THR A 587 12.51 12.61 11.22
N LEU A 588 12.82 12.47 12.51
CA LEU A 588 11.90 12.05 13.57
C LEU A 588 12.19 12.89 14.82
N TYR A 589 11.28 13.80 15.17
CA TYR A 589 11.43 14.69 16.32
C TYR A 589 10.89 14.02 17.59
N GLU A 590 11.47 14.33 18.76
CA GLU A 590 10.98 13.78 20.02
C GLU A 590 9.53 14.19 20.33
N ASN A 591 9.12 15.39 19.93
CA ASN A 591 7.83 16.00 20.25
C ASN A 591 6.68 15.61 19.30
N GLU A 592 6.89 14.70 18.34
CA GLU A 592 5.82 14.12 17.52
C GLU A 592 4.82 13.30 18.35
N GLU A 593 3.66 12.95 17.77
CA GLU A 593 2.72 12.02 18.42
C GLU A 593 3.40 10.66 18.70
N GLU A 594 4.15 10.16 17.72
CA GLU A 594 4.89 8.90 17.79
C GLU A 594 6.40 9.14 17.85
N GLY A 595 7.11 8.35 18.68
CA GLY A 595 8.57 8.34 18.71
C GLY A 595 9.18 7.27 17.80
N VAL A 596 8.51 6.91 16.71
CA VAL A 596 8.92 5.82 15.80
C VAL A 596 8.53 6.14 14.34
N VAL A 597 9.34 5.65 13.40
CA VAL A 597 9.10 5.67 11.94
C VAL A 597 9.40 4.28 11.38
N ALA A 598 8.56 3.75 10.49
CA ALA A 598 8.70 2.39 9.96
C ALA A 598 8.31 2.31 8.47
N ILE A 599 9.14 1.64 7.67
CA ILE A 599 8.95 1.50 6.21
C ILE A 599 9.25 0.07 5.76
N HIS A 600 8.51 -0.44 4.77
CA HIS A 600 8.69 -1.79 4.23
C HIS A 600 8.37 -1.90 2.74
N VAL A 601 8.81 -2.96 2.06
CA VAL A 601 8.72 -3.09 0.59
C VAL A 601 7.30 -3.00 0.03
N ASN A 602 6.28 -3.51 0.72
CA ASN A 602 4.87 -3.35 0.32
C ASN A 602 4.35 -1.89 0.48
N ALA A 603 4.97 -1.09 1.36
CA ALA A 603 4.66 0.33 1.54
C ALA A 603 5.60 1.24 0.73
N ARG A 604 6.42 0.68 -0.16
CA ARG A 604 7.11 1.44 -1.21
C ARG A 604 6.05 1.97 -2.19
N ILE A 605 6.21 3.21 -2.65
CA ILE A 605 5.51 3.67 -3.85
C ILE A 605 6.11 2.87 -5.02
N LEU A 606 5.45 1.76 -5.35
CA LEU A 606 5.75 0.99 -6.55
C LEU A 606 5.34 1.83 -7.76
N ALA A 607 6.27 2.06 -8.68
CA ALA A 607 5.98 2.62 -9.99
C ALA A 607 5.29 1.56 -10.89
N VAL A 608 4.10 1.11 -10.48
CA VAL A 608 3.20 0.29 -11.30
C VAL A 608 2.62 1.17 -12.41
N ALA A 609 2.31 0.58 -13.57
CA ALA A 609 2.04 1.28 -14.84
C ALA A 609 1.08 2.49 -14.73
N ALA A 610 0.03 2.38 -13.91
CA ALA A 610 -0.95 3.42 -13.60
C ALA A 610 -0.33 4.79 -13.22
N VAL A 611 0.76 4.82 -12.46
CA VAL A 611 1.45 6.08 -12.09
C VAL A 611 2.36 6.56 -13.23
N ALA A 612 2.93 5.63 -14.00
CA ALA A 612 3.82 5.97 -15.11
C ALA A 612 3.06 6.60 -16.29
N GLN A 613 1.80 6.21 -16.53
CA GLN A 613 0.91 6.84 -17.54
C GLN A 613 0.51 8.29 -17.19
N LYS A 614 0.70 8.72 -15.93
CA LYS A 614 0.54 10.11 -15.48
C LYS A 614 1.83 10.92 -15.52
N ASN A 615 2.97 10.31 -15.86
CA ASN A 615 4.21 11.06 -16.09
C ASN A 615 4.07 11.85 -17.40
N ASN A 616 4.10 13.17 -17.30
CA ASN A 616 4.03 14.07 -18.46
C ASN A 616 5.30 14.06 -19.33
N ASN A 617 6.37 13.36 -18.94
CA ASN A 617 7.61 13.21 -19.72
C ASN A 617 8.30 14.54 -20.10
N PHE A 618 8.03 15.61 -19.34
CA PHE A 618 8.65 16.93 -19.53
C PHE A 618 10.17 16.90 -19.29
N GLN A 619 10.89 17.76 -20.02
CA GLN A 619 12.29 18.05 -19.69
C GLN A 619 12.39 18.84 -18.37
N PRO A 620 13.38 18.55 -17.49
CA PRO A 620 13.56 19.27 -16.23
C PRO A 620 13.58 20.79 -16.40
N GLY A 621 12.82 21.49 -15.57
CA GLY A 621 12.69 22.95 -15.63
C GLY A 621 11.66 23.48 -16.64
N ARG A 622 10.83 22.62 -17.25
CA ARG A 622 9.69 23.01 -18.11
C ARG A 622 8.38 22.39 -17.59
N ASN A 623 7.29 23.16 -17.51
CA ASN A 623 6.08 22.76 -16.76
C ASN A 623 4.72 23.03 -17.45
N THR A 624 4.69 23.41 -18.73
CA THR A 624 3.46 23.85 -19.42
C THR A 624 3.36 23.33 -20.86
N ILE A 625 2.17 22.86 -21.25
CA ILE A 625 1.79 22.46 -22.61
C ILE A 625 1.08 23.65 -23.31
N VAL A 626 1.31 23.84 -24.60
CA VAL A 626 0.45 24.68 -25.47
C VAL A 626 -0.36 23.80 -26.42
N HIS A 627 -1.63 24.10 -26.66
CA HIS A 627 -2.37 23.51 -27.77
C HIS A 627 -2.18 24.40 -29.00
N LEU A 628 -1.48 23.92 -30.03
CA LEU A 628 -1.38 24.60 -31.33
C LEU A 628 -2.46 24.06 -32.26
N PHE A 629 -3.70 24.50 -32.03
CA PHE A 629 -4.90 23.96 -32.66
C PHE A 629 -4.96 24.31 -34.16
N GLU A 630 -5.09 23.30 -35.02
CA GLU A 630 -5.13 23.40 -36.50
C GLU A 630 -3.87 23.98 -37.16
N TRP A 631 -2.72 24.02 -36.47
CA TRP A 631 -1.45 24.42 -37.10
C TRP A 631 -0.93 23.34 -38.04
N LYS A 632 -0.12 23.74 -39.04
CA LYS A 632 0.67 22.79 -39.84
C LYS A 632 1.82 22.22 -39.04
N TRP A 633 2.21 20.99 -39.34
CA TRP A 633 3.33 20.34 -38.68
C TRP A 633 4.69 21.02 -39.00
N SER A 634 4.87 21.54 -40.21
CA SER A 634 6.02 22.42 -40.58
C SER A 634 6.15 23.65 -39.68
N ASP A 635 5.01 24.22 -39.29
CA ASP A 635 4.92 25.50 -38.61
C ASP A 635 5.12 25.26 -37.10
N ILE A 636 4.51 24.20 -36.55
CA ILE A 636 4.77 23.71 -35.19
C ILE A 636 6.25 23.37 -35.00
N ALA A 637 6.88 22.67 -35.94
CA ALA A 637 8.30 22.30 -35.87
C ALA A 637 9.21 23.54 -35.74
N SER A 638 8.88 24.56 -36.53
CA SER A 638 9.59 25.84 -36.53
C SER A 638 9.29 26.67 -35.28
N GLU A 639 8.07 26.60 -34.74
CA GLU A 639 7.64 27.28 -33.51
C GLU A 639 8.27 26.65 -32.26
N CYS A 640 8.44 25.32 -32.25
CA CYS A 640 9.21 24.58 -31.25
C CYS A 640 10.64 25.13 -31.09
N GLU A 641 11.34 25.26 -32.21
CA GLU A 641 12.74 25.72 -32.27
C GLU A 641 12.88 27.22 -31.95
N ASN A 642 12.08 28.06 -32.61
CA ASN A 642 12.29 29.51 -32.60
C ASN A 642 11.62 30.24 -31.44
N PHE A 643 10.65 29.62 -30.75
CA PHE A 643 9.88 30.29 -29.69
C PHE A 643 9.62 29.42 -28.46
N LEU A 644 9.02 28.24 -28.60
CA LEU A 644 8.55 27.45 -27.47
C LEU A 644 9.69 26.94 -26.58
N ALA A 645 10.76 26.39 -27.17
CA ALA A 645 11.95 25.99 -26.41
C ALA A 645 12.68 27.21 -25.78
N PRO A 646 12.94 28.32 -26.49
CA PRO A 646 13.46 29.57 -25.90
C PRO A 646 12.61 30.14 -24.75
N LYS A 647 11.28 29.99 -24.79
CA LYS A 647 10.35 30.44 -23.72
C LYS A 647 10.06 29.39 -22.65
N GLY A 648 10.64 28.18 -22.75
CA GLY A 648 10.54 27.15 -21.72
C GLY A 648 9.23 26.35 -21.70
N TYR A 649 8.49 26.30 -22.80
CA TYR A 649 7.34 25.39 -22.94
C TYR A 649 7.79 23.93 -22.94
N ALA A 650 7.08 23.08 -22.22
CA ALA A 650 7.41 21.68 -22.06
C ALA A 650 6.92 20.82 -23.23
N GLY A 651 5.86 21.24 -23.91
CA GLY A 651 5.32 20.50 -25.06
C GLY A 651 4.15 21.16 -25.76
N VAL A 652 3.68 20.48 -26.81
CA VAL A 652 2.60 20.88 -27.72
C VAL A 652 1.55 19.78 -27.79
N GLN A 653 0.28 20.10 -27.51
CA GLN A 653 -0.86 19.32 -28.01
C GLN A 653 -1.10 19.73 -29.47
N ILE A 654 -1.20 18.74 -30.37
CA ILE A 654 -1.57 18.94 -31.78
C ILE A 654 -2.98 18.41 -32.04
N SER A 655 -3.71 19.01 -32.99
CA SER A 655 -5.01 18.49 -33.46
C SER A 655 -4.90 17.07 -34.05
N PRO A 656 -6.01 16.31 -34.15
CA PRO A 656 -6.01 14.90 -34.54
C PRO A 656 -5.22 14.61 -35.83
N PRO A 657 -4.21 13.72 -35.81
CA PRO A 657 -3.30 13.51 -36.93
C PRO A 657 -3.75 12.42 -37.90
N ASN A 658 -4.76 11.63 -37.52
CA ASN A 658 -5.36 10.60 -38.36
C ASN A 658 -6.19 11.20 -39.51
N GLU A 659 -6.39 10.42 -40.57
CA GLU A 659 -7.24 10.77 -41.71
C GLU A 659 -8.66 11.13 -41.26
N ASN A 660 -9.17 12.21 -41.85
CA ASN A 660 -10.44 12.83 -41.49
C ASN A 660 -11.29 13.13 -42.74
N GLU A 661 -12.61 13.09 -42.63
CA GLU A 661 -13.53 13.37 -43.73
C GLU A 661 -13.36 14.82 -44.27
N VAL A 662 -13.50 15.03 -45.58
CA VAL A 662 -13.32 16.35 -46.22
C VAL A 662 -14.68 17.04 -46.35
N ILE A 663 -15.02 17.88 -45.37
CA ILE A 663 -16.37 18.47 -45.26
C ILE A 663 -16.36 19.89 -45.83
N VAL A 664 -17.25 20.17 -46.78
CA VAL A 664 -17.43 21.52 -47.35
C VAL A 664 -18.82 22.05 -47.01
N GLN A 665 -18.87 23.09 -46.18
CA GLN A 665 -20.10 23.74 -45.72
C GLN A 665 -19.95 25.26 -45.78
N ASP A 666 -21.03 25.97 -46.15
CA ASP A 666 -21.12 27.45 -46.12
C ASP A 666 -19.97 28.21 -46.82
N GLY A 667 -19.34 27.56 -47.81
CA GLY A 667 -18.24 28.13 -48.61
C GLY A 667 -16.83 27.87 -48.06
N GLY A 668 -16.68 27.06 -47.01
CA GLY A 668 -15.38 26.67 -46.47
C GLY A 668 -15.36 25.23 -45.93
N ARG A 669 -14.30 24.88 -45.21
CA ARG A 669 -14.22 23.63 -44.42
C ARG A 669 -14.42 23.97 -42.94
N PRO A 670 -15.24 23.24 -42.17
CA PRO A 670 -15.39 23.50 -40.74
C PRO A 670 -14.13 23.06 -39.98
N TRP A 671 -13.98 23.43 -38.71
CA TRP A 671 -12.87 22.90 -37.88
C TRP A 671 -13.13 21.45 -37.43
N TRP A 672 -14.38 21.13 -37.09
CA TRP A 672 -14.77 19.87 -36.46
C TRP A 672 -14.66 18.66 -37.40
N GLU A 673 -14.39 18.83 -38.70
CA GLU A 673 -14.05 17.71 -39.59
C GLU A 673 -12.83 16.92 -39.10
N ARG A 674 -11.90 17.54 -38.34
CA ARG A 674 -10.74 16.85 -37.74
C ARG A 674 -11.15 15.75 -36.75
N TYR A 675 -12.37 15.83 -36.21
CA TYR A 675 -12.95 14.88 -35.27
C TYR A 675 -13.94 13.93 -35.98
N GLN A 676 -13.84 13.81 -37.31
CA GLN A 676 -14.53 12.83 -38.16
C GLN A 676 -13.52 11.81 -38.73
N PRO A 677 -12.98 10.88 -37.93
CA PRO A 677 -11.97 9.93 -38.39
C PRO A 677 -12.52 8.97 -39.46
N VAL A 678 -11.78 8.85 -40.57
CA VAL A 678 -12.08 7.94 -41.69
C VAL A 678 -11.11 6.76 -41.70
N SER A 679 -9.83 7.00 -41.40
CA SER A 679 -8.82 5.98 -41.16
C SER A 679 -7.85 6.39 -40.05
N TYR A 680 -6.87 5.53 -39.76
CA TYR A 680 -5.76 5.83 -38.86
C TYR A 680 -4.45 6.18 -39.60
N GLU A 681 -4.49 6.39 -40.92
CA GLU A 681 -3.34 6.95 -41.66
C GLU A 681 -3.06 8.40 -41.24
N LEU A 682 -1.79 8.82 -41.24
CA LEU A 682 -1.38 10.10 -40.64
C LEU A 682 -1.35 11.27 -41.64
N THR A 683 -2.43 11.42 -42.40
CA THR A 683 -2.58 12.42 -43.47
C THR A 683 -3.75 13.35 -43.20
N THR A 684 -3.52 14.67 -43.09
CA THR A 684 -4.55 15.68 -42.80
C THR A 684 -4.26 17.01 -43.49
N ARG A 685 -5.14 18.02 -43.33
CA ARG A 685 -4.82 19.41 -43.74
C ARG A 685 -3.58 20.02 -43.05
N SER A 686 -3.04 19.40 -42.01
CA SER A 686 -1.78 19.84 -41.34
C SER A 686 -0.51 19.35 -42.02
N GLY A 687 -0.59 18.32 -42.87
CA GLY A 687 0.53 17.65 -43.52
C GLY A 687 0.31 16.15 -43.73
N ASP A 688 1.37 15.46 -44.13
CA ASP A 688 1.47 14.00 -44.24
C ASP A 688 2.33 13.40 -43.09
N GLU A 689 2.45 12.07 -43.03
CA GLU A 689 3.23 11.38 -42.00
C GLU A 689 4.71 11.84 -41.96
N SER A 690 5.27 12.22 -43.11
CA SER A 690 6.65 12.73 -43.21
C SER A 690 6.79 14.10 -42.52
N ALA A 691 5.83 15.00 -42.73
CA ALA A 691 5.78 16.29 -42.04
C ALA A 691 5.48 16.15 -40.54
N LEU A 692 4.67 15.16 -40.14
CA LEU A 692 4.43 14.82 -38.73
C LEU A 692 5.72 14.32 -38.06
N ALA A 693 6.45 13.41 -38.71
CA ALA A 693 7.69 12.84 -38.21
C ALA A 693 8.82 13.88 -38.10
N ASP A 694 8.99 14.78 -39.08
CA ASP A 694 9.94 15.90 -39.00
C ASP A 694 9.64 16.79 -37.78
N MET A 695 8.36 17.14 -37.59
CA MET A 695 7.90 17.96 -36.48
C MET A 695 8.16 17.31 -35.12
N ILE A 696 7.77 16.04 -34.94
CA ILE A 696 8.00 15.33 -33.67
C ILE A 696 9.50 15.21 -33.38
N SER A 697 10.32 14.93 -34.39
CA SER A 697 11.78 14.85 -34.27
C SER A 697 12.40 16.18 -33.83
N ARG A 698 12.10 17.27 -34.54
CA ARG A 698 12.64 18.61 -34.28
C ARG A 698 12.18 19.18 -32.93
N CYS A 699 10.90 19.04 -32.60
CA CYS A 699 10.39 19.44 -31.29
C CYS A 699 11.06 18.66 -30.14
N ASN A 700 11.17 17.33 -30.26
CA ASN A 700 11.89 16.52 -29.25
C ASN A 700 13.36 16.93 -29.10
N ALA A 701 14.05 17.25 -30.20
CA ALA A 701 15.45 17.67 -30.19
C ALA A 701 15.69 18.98 -29.40
N VAL A 702 14.72 19.92 -29.41
CA VAL A 702 14.75 21.14 -28.58
C VAL A 702 14.04 20.99 -27.22
N GLY A 703 13.70 19.76 -26.83
CA GLY A 703 13.12 19.42 -25.54
C GLY A 703 11.63 19.76 -25.38
N VAL A 704 10.91 19.97 -26.49
CA VAL A 704 9.47 20.23 -26.53
C VAL A 704 8.76 18.93 -26.93
N LYS A 705 7.97 18.37 -26.01
CA LYS A 705 7.28 17.09 -26.21
C LYS A 705 5.99 17.23 -27.01
N ILE A 706 5.67 16.25 -27.86
CA ILE A 706 4.41 16.23 -28.62
C ILE A 706 3.39 15.34 -27.93
N TYR A 707 2.16 15.84 -27.81
CA TYR A 707 0.98 15.10 -27.40
C TYR A 707 -0.02 15.10 -28.55
N VAL A 708 -0.44 13.89 -28.96
CA VAL A 708 -1.44 13.72 -30.01
C VAL A 708 -2.83 13.87 -29.41
N ASP A 709 -3.69 14.69 -30.02
CA ASP A 709 -5.12 14.61 -29.81
C ASP A 709 -5.67 13.37 -30.53
N ALA A 710 -6.27 12.43 -29.80
CA ALA A 710 -6.56 11.08 -30.27
C ALA A 710 -8.06 10.80 -30.22
N VAL A 711 -8.65 10.58 -31.40
CA VAL A 711 -10.08 10.32 -31.59
C VAL A 711 -10.29 8.85 -31.92
N PHE A 712 -10.86 8.10 -30.99
CA PHE A 712 -11.15 6.66 -31.17
C PHE A 712 -12.40 6.16 -30.41
N ASN A 713 -13.27 7.07 -29.95
CA ASN A 713 -14.61 6.69 -29.50
C ASN A 713 -15.48 6.23 -30.69
N HIS A 714 -15.39 6.95 -31.80
CA HIS A 714 -16.29 6.86 -32.95
C HIS A 714 -15.54 6.93 -34.28
N MET A 715 -16.28 6.69 -35.37
CA MET A 715 -15.86 6.98 -36.75
C MET A 715 -16.71 8.11 -37.37
N ALA A 716 -16.30 8.65 -38.53
CA ALA A 716 -16.99 9.76 -39.20
C ALA A 716 -18.49 9.50 -39.44
N ALA A 717 -19.37 10.48 -39.15
CA ALA A 717 -20.81 10.37 -39.38
C ALA A 717 -21.24 10.70 -40.82
N ILE A 718 -20.41 11.42 -41.57
CA ILE A 718 -20.69 11.90 -42.91
C ILE A 718 -19.87 11.06 -43.90
N GLY A 719 -20.53 10.49 -44.91
CA GLY A 719 -19.89 9.68 -45.94
C GLY A 719 -19.36 10.54 -47.08
N GLY A 720 -18.13 10.25 -47.49
CA GLY A 720 -17.39 10.98 -48.51
C GLY A 720 -16.01 10.38 -48.69
N THR A 721 -15.01 11.23 -48.89
CA THR A 721 -13.62 10.86 -49.13
C THR A 721 -12.71 11.60 -48.14
N GLY A 722 -11.95 10.84 -47.36
CA GLY A 722 -11.03 11.34 -46.35
C GLY A 722 -9.81 12.08 -46.92
N THR A 723 -9.08 12.77 -46.04
CA THR A 723 -7.90 13.58 -46.35
C THR A 723 -6.69 12.79 -46.89
N GLY A 724 -6.66 11.46 -46.75
CA GLY A 724 -5.70 10.55 -47.38
C GLY A 724 -6.21 9.93 -48.69
N GLY A 725 -7.51 10.05 -48.97
CA GLY A 725 -8.16 9.54 -50.18
C GLY A 725 -8.99 8.27 -49.97
N HIS A 726 -9.27 7.87 -48.73
CA HIS A 726 -10.12 6.71 -48.46
C HIS A 726 -11.61 7.09 -48.36
N ASP A 727 -12.47 6.30 -49.00
CA ASP A 727 -13.92 6.47 -48.90
C ASP A 727 -14.50 5.73 -47.68
N CYS A 728 -15.56 6.27 -47.08
CA CYS A 728 -16.34 5.58 -46.05
C CYS A 728 -17.86 5.59 -46.31
N ASP A 729 -18.57 4.60 -45.74
CA ASP A 729 -20.03 4.57 -45.69
C ASP A 729 -20.50 4.42 -44.24
N PRO A 730 -20.75 5.54 -43.54
CA PRO A 730 -21.30 5.54 -42.18
C PRO A 730 -22.69 4.90 -42.10
N GLY A 731 -23.48 4.92 -43.18
CA GLY A 731 -24.82 4.35 -43.24
C GLY A 731 -24.86 2.82 -43.12
N SER A 732 -23.78 2.15 -43.55
CA SER A 732 -23.54 0.72 -43.28
C SER A 732 -22.47 0.46 -42.19
N LYS A 733 -21.97 1.52 -41.54
CA LYS A 733 -20.82 1.52 -40.62
C LYS A 733 -19.58 0.83 -41.21
N SER A 734 -19.22 1.20 -42.44
CA SER A 734 -18.12 0.61 -43.21
C SER A 734 -16.95 1.59 -43.38
N TYR A 735 -15.79 1.26 -42.80
CA TYR A 735 -14.55 2.06 -42.85
C TYR A 735 -13.40 1.15 -43.30
N PRO A 736 -13.23 0.92 -44.62
CA PRO A 736 -12.38 -0.16 -45.15
C PRO A 736 -10.88 -0.01 -44.87
N ALA A 737 -10.42 1.19 -44.51
CA ALA A 737 -9.02 1.50 -44.24
C ALA A 737 -8.55 1.11 -42.82
N VAL A 738 -9.47 1.02 -41.85
CA VAL A 738 -9.20 0.46 -40.50
C VAL A 738 -9.65 -1.01 -40.40
N PRO A 739 -9.88 -1.66 -41.56
CA PRO A 739 -11.01 -2.56 -41.83
C PRO A 739 -12.02 -2.72 -40.67
N TYR A 740 -12.80 -1.67 -40.39
CA TYR A 740 -13.99 -1.77 -39.54
C TYR A 740 -15.25 -1.97 -40.38
N GLY A 741 -16.15 -2.83 -39.91
CA GLY A 741 -17.52 -2.97 -40.41
C GLY A 741 -18.54 -2.86 -39.28
N SER A 742 -19.84 -2.97 -39.58
CA SER A 742 -20.93 -2.83 -38.59
C SER A 742 -20.87 -3.78 -37.39
N GLY A 743 -20.09 -4.86 -37.45
CA GLY A 743 -19.81 -5.73 -36.31
C GLY A 743 -18.88 -5.12 -35.26
N ASP A 744 -18.13 -4.06 -35.57
CA ASP A 744 -17.12 -3.43 -34.71
C ASP A 744 -17.66 -2.25 -33.89
N PHE A 745 -18.94 -1.95 -34.04
CA PHE A 745 -19.63 -0.84 -33.39
C PHE A 745 -20.66 -1.32 -32.37
N HIS A 746 -21.11 -0.41 -31.50
CA HIS A 746 -22.31 -0.60 -30.69
C HIS A 746 -23.59 -0.54 -31.54
N THR A 747 -24.68 -1.05 -30.98
CA THR A 747 -26.01 -1.01 -31.60
C THR A 747 -26.51 0.43 -31.64
N SER A 748 -26.86 0.94 -32.82
CA SER A 748 -27.23 2.35 -32.99
C SER A 748 -28.38 2.80 -32.07
N CYS A 749 -28.05 3.77 -31.22
CA CYS A 749 -28.93 4.49 -30.32
C CYS A 749 -28.35 5.89 -30.14
N ALA A 750 -29.17 6.89 -29.82
CA ALA A 750 -28.68 8.23 -29.52
C ALA A 750 -28.43 8.41 -28.02
N ILE A 751 -27.41 9.18 -27.65
CA ILE A 751 -27.26 9.68 -26.27
C ILE A 751 -28.41 10.66 -26.00
N ASN A 752 -29.28 10.31 -25.06
CA ASN A 752 -30.45 11.12 -24.69
C ASN A 752 -30.74 11.14 -23.17
N ASN A 753 -29.95 10.42 -22.37
CA ASN A 753 -30.08 10.38 -20.91
C ASN A 753 -28.70 10.36 -20.22
N TYR A 754 -28.18 11.55 -19.88
CA TYR A 754 -26.93 11.70 -19.12
C TYR A 754 -27.00 11.19 -17.67
N ASN A 755 -28.16 10.73 -17.20
CA ASN A 755 -28.33 10.00 -15.93
C ASN A 755 -28.27 8.47 -16.09
N ASP A 756 -27.88 7.97 -17.27
CA ASP A 756 -27.62 6.56 -17.53
C ASP A 756 -26.24 6.39 -18.18
N ALA A 757 -25.27 5.92 -17.38
CA ALA A 757 -23.90 5.68 -17.86
C ALA A 757 -23.84 4.63 -18.99
N GLY A 758 -24.83 3.74 -19.10
CA GLY A 758 -24.97 2.81 -20.22
C GLY A 758 -25.37 3.53 -21.51
N ASN A 759 -26.29 4.49 -21.43
CA ASN A 759 -26.66 5.33 -22.58
C ASN A 759 -25.53 6.29 -22.99
N VAL A 760 -24.74 6.81 -22.05
CA VAL A 760 -23.64 7.74 -22.37
C VAL A 760 -22.40 7.04 -22.94
N ARG A 761 -22.17 5.75 -22.62
CA ARG A 761 -20.97 4.97 -23.01
C ARG A 761 -21.12 3.97 -24.17
N ASN A 762 -22.33 3.81 -24.72
CA ASN A 762 -22.60 2.77 -25.74
C ASN A 762 -23.62 3.25 -26.80
N CYS A 763 -23.75 4.56 -26.99
CA CYS A 763 -24.66 5.18 -27.95
C CYS A 763 -23.97 6.35 -28.67
N GLU A 764 -24.48 6.67 -29.85
CA GLU A 764 -23.90 7.56 -30.83
C GLU A 764 -23.98 9.02 -30.39
N LEU A 765 -22.84 9.60 -30.02
CA LEU A 765 -22.69 11.03 -29.70
C LEU A 765 -22.98 11.86 -30.96
N GLU A 766 -24.02 12.69 -30.92
CA GLU A 766 -24.50 13.49 -32.08
C GLU A 766 -24.74 12.69 -33.39
N GLY A 767 -24.90 11.36 -33.30
CA GLY A 767 -25.05 10.46 -34.46
C GLY A 767 -23.73 9.91 -35.02
N LEU A 768 -22.59 10.13 -34.35
CA LEU A 768 -21.29 9.55 -34.69
C LEU A 768 -21.28 8.03 -34.41
N PRO A 769 -20.99 7.17 -35.40
CA PRO A 769 -20.94 5.72 -35.22
C PRO A 769 -19.97 5.28 -34.12
N ASP A 770 -20.55 4.88 -32.99
CA ASP A 770 -19.89 4.54 -31.73
C ASP A 770 -19.22 3.16 -31.78
N LEU A 771 -17.89 3.10 -31.59
CA LEU A 771 -17.09 1.88 -31.64
C LEU A 771 -17.29 1.04 -30.37
N ASP A 772 -17.24 -0.28 -30.51
CA ASP A 772 -17.35 -1.20 -29.36
C ASP A 772 -15.94 -1.58 -28.88
N GLN A 773 -15.39 -0.80 -27.95
CA GLN A 773 -14.06 -1.06 -27.39
C GLN A 773 -14.03 -2.29 -26.46
N SER A 774 -15.16 -2.96 -26.17
CA SER A 774 -15.12 -4.26 -25.47
C SER A 774 -14.56 -5.38 -26.37
N LYS A 775 -14.59 -5.18 -27.69
CA LYS A 775 -14.04 -6.11 -28.70
C LYS A 775 -12.52 -5.98 -28.82
N ASP A 776 -11.83 -7.11 -28.64
CA ASP A 776 -10.37 -7.19 -28.78
C ASP A 776 -9.83 -6.67 -30.12
N TYR A 777 -10.57 -6.85 -31.22
CA TYR A 777 -10.18 -6.36 -32.54
C TYR A 777 -10.15 -4.83 -32.61
N VAL A 778 -11.19 -4.16 -32.09
CA VAL A 778 -11.26 -2.70 -32.00
C VAL A 778 -10.12 -2.16 -31.14
N ARG A 779 -9.91 -2.74 -29.95
CA ARG A 779 -8.76 -2.37 -29.09
C ARG A 779 -7.42 -2.57 -29.79
N GLN A 780 -7.24 -3.62 -30.57
CA GLN A 780 -6.00 -3.88 -31.32
C GLN A 780 -5.73 -2.85 -32.42
N GLN A 781 -6.74 -2.40 -33.16
CA GLN A 781 -6.56 -1.33 -34.17
C GLN A 781 -6.21 0.01 -33.51
N ILE A 782 -6.91 0.38 -32.43
CA ILE A 782 -6.63 1.60 -31.64
C ILE A 782 -5.20 1.55 -31.06
N VAL A 783 -4.82 0.44 -30.44
CA VAL A 783 -3.47 0.23 -29.91
C VAL A 783 -2.42 0.24 -31.02
N GLY A 784 -2.76 -0.21 -32.24
CA GLY A 784 -1.91 -0.08 -33.43
C GLY A 784 -1.62 1.39 -33.78
N PHE A 785 -2.65 2.21 -33.91
CA PHE A 785 -2.54 3.66 -34.17
C PHE A 785 -1.73 4.39 -33.10
N LEU A 786 -2.03 4.15 -31.82
CA LEU A 786 -1.30 4.75 -30.69
C LEU A 786 0.17 4.28 -30.67
N ASN A 787 0.45 3.02 -30.98
CA ASN A 787 1.82 2.50 -31.10
C ASN A 787 2.59 3.09 -32.28
N HIS A 788 1.95 3.36 -33.41
CA HIS A 788 2.59 4.04 -34.56
C HIS A 788 3.00 5.46 -34.18
N CYS A 789 2.11 6.22 -33.53
CA CYS A 789 2.43 7.53 -32.95
C CYS A 789 3.63 7.48 -31.98
N VAL A 790 3.73 6.44 -31.15
CA VAL A 790 4.87 6.25 -30.22
C VAL A 790 6.19 5.94 -30.97
N ASP A 791 6.17 5.21 -32.10
CA ASP A 791 7.39 5.00 -32.92
C ASP A 791 7.90 6.30 -33.54
N LEU A 792 6.99 7.21 -33.95
CA LEU A 792 7.35 8.55 -34.43
C LEU A 792 7.89 9.47 -33.32
N GLY A 793 7.79 9.08 -32.04
CA GLY A 793 8.34 9.80 -30.89
C GLY A 793 7.35 10.69 -30.13
N VAL A 794 6.04 10.46 -30.29
CA VAL A 794 4.98 11.11 -29.48
C VAL A 794 5.13 10.72 -28.01
N ALA A 795 5.00 11.70 -27.10
CA ALA A 795 5.24 11.52 -25.67
C ALA A 795 3.96 11.22 -24.85
N GLY A 796 2.79 11.29 -25.48
CA GLY A 796 1.49 11.06 -24.86
C GLY A 796 0.30 11.48 -25.72
N PHE A 797 -0.89 11.38 -25.15
CA PHE A 797 -2.16 11.54 -25.86
C PHE A 797 -3.17 12.34 -25.02
N ARG A 798 -3.84 13.32 -25.64
CA ARG A 798 -5.17 13.79 -25.20
C ARG A 798 -6.18 12.82 -25.80
N VAL A 799 -6.98 12.16 -24.99
CA VAL A 799 -8.05 11.29 -25.49
C VAL A 799 -9.35 12.07 -25.58
N ASP A 800 -9.82 12.25 -26.81
CA ASP A 800 -11.08 12.90 -27.16
C ASP A 800 -12.28 12.07 -26.68
N ALA A 801 -13.37 12.74 -26.30
CA ALA A 801 -14.63 12.10 -25.91
C ALA A 801 -14.53 10.98 -24.84
N ALA A 802 -13.46 10.93 -24.02
CA ALA A 802 -13.17 9.79 -23.13
C ALA A 802 -14.31 9.45 -22.14
N LYS A 803 -15.14 10.43 -21.76
CA LYS A 803 -16.41 10.27 -21.03
C LYS A 803 -17.34 9.19 -21.62
N HIS A 804 -17.30 9.01 -22.93
CA HIS A 804 -18.16 8.13 -23.72
C HIS A 804 -17.57 6.72 -23.90
N MET A 805 -16.38 6.45 -23.36
CA MET A 805 -15.78 5.11 -23.35
C MET A 805 -15.86 4.47 -21.95
N SER A 806 -15.79 3.15 -21.91
CA SER A 806 -15.66 2.37 -20.68
C SER A 806 -14.27 2.58 -20.04
N PRO A 807 -14.16 2.95 -18.75
CA PRO A 807 -12.89 3.11 -18.05
C PRO A 807 -12.01 1.86 -18.11
N ALA A 808 -12.61 0.67 -18.02
CA ALA A 808 -11.89 -0.60 -18.07
C ALA A 808 -11.29 -0.88 -19.46
N ASP A 809 -11.96 -0.42 -20.53
CA ASP A 809 -11.49 -0.58 -21.90
C ASP A 809 -10.43 0.46 -22.26
N LEU A 810 -10.54 1.69 -21.72
CA LEU A 810 -9.47 2.68 -21.76
C LEU A 810 -8.22 2.21 -21.00
N GLU A 811 -8.37 1.66 -19.79
CA GLU A 811 -7.26 1.07 -19.02
C GLU A 811 -6.59 -0.07 -19.80
N ALA A 812 -7.38 -0.95 -20.44
CA ALA A 812 -6.87 -2.02 -21.29
C ALA A 812 -6.11 -1.49 -22.52
N ILE A 813 -6.65 -0.47 -23.21
CA ILE A 813 -5.97 0.18 -24.35
C ILE A 813 -4.66 0.82 -23.89
N TYR A 814 -4.68 1.67 -22.86
CA TYR A 814 -3.49 2.41 -22.40
C TYR A 814 -2.44 1.47 -21.81
N GLY A 815 -2.84 0.33 -21.24
CA GLY A 815 -1.96 -0.74 -20.78
C GLY A 815 -1.28 -1.49 -21.94
N ALA A 816 -1.99 -1.68 -23.06
CA ALA A 816 -1.50 -2.39 -24.24
C ALA A 816 -0.64 -1.55 -25.20
N VAL A 817 -0.68 -0.20 -25.12
CA VAL A 817 0.32 0.67 -25.77
C VAL A 817 1.72 0.37 -25.20
N LYS A 818 2.77 0.53 -26.02
CA LYS A 818 4.17 0.28 -25.62
C LYS A 818 4.80 1.45 -24.87
N ASP A 819 5.97 1.18 -24.28
CA ASP A 819 6.82 2.19 -23.66
C ASP A 819 7.44 3.13 -24.71
N LEU A 820 7.74 4.36 -24.32
CA LEU A 820 8.36 5.36 -25.19
C LEU A 820 9.78 4.95 -25.61
N PRO A 821 10.26 5.32 -26.82
CA PRO A 821 11.65 5.11 -27.23
C PRO A 821 12.69 5.77 -26.30
N SER A 822 12.30 6.79 -25.53
CA SER A 822 13.12 7.43 -24.49
C SER A 822 13.09 6.72 -23.12
N GLY A 823 12.33 5.63 -22.99
CA GLY A 823 11.92 5.05 -21.71
C GLY A 823 10.71 5.78 -21.10
N GLY A 824 9.98 5.06 -20.23
CA GLY A 824 8.74 5.54 -19.61
C GLY A 824 7.48 5.16 -20.40
N ARG A 825 6.29 5.43 -19.83
CA ARG A 825 5.00 5.27 -20.50
C ARG A 825 4.61 6.57 -21.22
N PRO A 826 3.80 6.52 -22.29
CA PRO A 826 3.15 7.71 -22.82
C PRO A 826 2.26 8.36 -21.76
N PHE A 827 2.21 9.69 -21.76
CA PHE A 827 1.32 10.46 -20.89
C PHE A 827 -0.12 10.39 -21.40
N PHE A 828 -1.08 9.92 -20.61
CA PHE A 828 -2.50 9.92 -21.00
C PHE A 828 -3.30 10.96 -20.21
N TYR A 829 -3.95 11.89 -20.91
CA TYR A 829 -4.89 12.82 -20.32
C TYR A 829 -6.22 12.85 -21.06
N GLN A 830 -7.33 12.83 -20.34
CA GLN A 830 -8.62 12.37 -20.84
C GLN A 830 -9.68 13.46 -20.80
N GLU A 831 -10.53 13.51 -21.81
CA GLU A 831 -11.73 14.35 -21.79
C GLU A 831 -12.88 13.69 -21.01
N VAL A 832 -13.05 14.10 -19.76
CA VAL A 832 -14.22 13.73 -18.97
C VAL A 832 -14.93 14.99 -18.49
N ILE A 833 -15.93 15.42 -19.27
CA ILE A 833 -16.72 16.62 -18.99
C ILE A 833 -17.68 16.32 -17.82
N ASP A 834 -17.22 16.58 -16.59
CA ASP A 834 -17.99 16.38 -15.36
C ASP A 834 -18.11 17.68 -14.55
N PHE A 835 -19.30 18.29 -14.59
CA PHE A 835 -19.68 19.41 -13.73
C PHE A 835 -20.36 18.96 -12.42
N GLY A 836 -20.65 17.67 -12.28
CA GLY A 836 -21.41 17.06 -11.19
C GLY A 836 -22.91 16.98 -11.48
N GLY A 837 -23.55 15.89 -11.04
CA GLY A 837 -25.00 15.67 -11.18
C GLY A 837 -25.43 14.79 -12.35
N GLU A 838 -24.47 14.24 -13.11
CA GLU A 838 -24.69 13.20 -14.13
C GLU A 838 -24.29 11.81 -13.59
N ALA A 839 -24.53 10.75 -14.38
CA ALA A 839 -24.23 9.36 -13.98
C ALA A 839 -22.78 8.92 -14.20
N ILE A 840 -21.93 9.74 -14.82
CA ILE A 840 -20.50 9.49 -15.02
C ILE A 840 -19.71 10.56 -14.28
N SER A 841 -18.69 10.12 -13.52
CA SER A 841 -17.79 11.00 -12.77
C SER A 841 -16.39 11.00 -13.36
N LYS A 842 -15.72 12.14 -13.31
CA LYS A 842 -14.29 12.26 -13.66
C LYS A 842 -13.39 11.38 -12.79
N ASP A 843 -13.77 11.10 -11.55
CA ASP A 843 -12.99 10.29 -10.61
C ASP A 843 -12.80 8.84 -11.11
N GLU A 844 -13.75 8.30 -11.88
CA GLU A 844 -13.67 6.95 -12.48
C GLU A 844 -12.45 6.74 -13.40
N TYR A 845 -11.93 7.81 -13.99
CA TYR A 845 -10.87 7.77 -15.00
C TYR A 845 -9.48 8.11 -14.42
N THR A 846 -9.42 8.46 -13.14
CA THR A 846 -8.18 8.84 -12.45
C THR A 846 -7.27 7.66 -12.15
N GLY A 847 -7.75 6.41 -12.22
CA GLY A 847 -6.93 5.23 -11.91
C GLY A 847 -5.72 5.04 -12.85
N PHE A 848 -5.93 5.27 -14.14
CA PHE A 848 -5.04 4.86 -15.24
C PHE A 848 -4.61 6.01 -16.17
N GLY A 849 -5.02 7.25 -15.86
CA GLY A 849 -4.65 8.46 -16.59
C GLY A 849 -4.96 9.73 -15.81
N THR A 850 -4.64 10.87 -16.41
CA THR A 850 -4.99 12.22 -15.95
C THR A 850 -6.31 12.66 -16.61
N VAL A 851 -7.02 13.65 -16.07
CA VAL A 851 -8.28 14.17 -16.63
C VAL A 851 -8.19 15.68 -16.89
N LEU A 852 -8.80 16.15 -17.98
CA LEU A 852 -9.02 17.56 -18.27
C LEU A 852 -10.03 18.15 -17.27
N GLU A 853 -9.60 19.04 -16.38
CA GLU A 853 -10.47 19.58 -15.33
C GLU A 853 -11.35 20.73 -15.86
N PHE A 854 -12.53 20.39 -16.41
CA PHE A 854 -13.46 21.37 -16.98
C PHE A 854 -13.96 22.42 -15.99
N LYS A 855 -14.06 22.11 -14.68
CA LYS A 855 -14.42 23.10 -13.66
C LYS A 855 -13.36 24.18 -13.46
N TYR A 856 -12.10 23.91 -13.80
CA TYR A 856 -10.98 24.83 -13.60
C TYR A 856 -11.18 26.14 -14.37
N GLY A 857 -11.47 26.03 -15.67
CA GLY A 857 -11.71 27.18 -16.53
C GLY A 857 -13.01 27.92 -16.19
N THR A 858 -14.08 27.19 -15.88
CA THR A 858 -15.37 27.76 -15.50
C THR A 858 -15.29 28.57 -14.20
N GLU A 859 -14.68 28.05 -13.14
CA GLU A 859 -14.66 28.75 -11.86
C GLU A 859 -13.64 29.90 -11.80
N LEU A 860 -12.50 29.80 -12.49
CA LEU A 860 -11.65 30.97 -12.71
C LEU A 860 -12.31 32.00 -13.63
N GLY A 861 -13.12 31.56 -14.60
CA GLY A 861 -13.93 32.44 -15.44
C GLY A 861 -15.03 33.17 -14.66
N ASN A 862 -15.66 32.51 -13.69
CA ASN A 862 -16.56 33.15 -12.73
C ASN A 862 -15.80 34.16 -11.85
N ALA A 863 -14.62 33.80 -11.34
CA ALA A 863 -13.83 34.64 -10.44
C ALA A 863 -13.28 35.90 -11.12
N PHE A 864 -12.57 35.75 -12.24
CA PHE A 864 -11.92 36.87 -12.95
C PHE A 864 -12.88 37.75 -13.76
N GLN A 865 -14.17 37.40 -13.83
CA GLN A 865 -15.23 38.31 -14.31
C GLN A 865 -16.03 38.97 -13.17
N GLY A 866 -15.68 38.71 -11.91
CA GLY A 866 -16.29 39.34 -10.74
C GLY A 866 -17.60 38.70 -10.26
N ASN A 867 -17.99 37.55 -10.83
CA ASN A 867 -19.15 36.79 -10.32
C ASN A 867 -18.83 36.12 -8.97
N ASN A 868 -17.57 35.73 -8.75
CA ASN A 868 -17.05 35.17 -7.49
C ASN A 868 -15.88 36.02 -6.96
N PRO A 869 -15.89 36.49 -5.70
CA PRO A 869 -14.78 37.24 -5.10
C PRO A 869 -13.43 36.51 -5.13
N LEU A 870 -12.39 37.15 -5.67
CA LEU A 870 -11.06 36.52 -5.84
C LEU A 870 -10.46 35.94 -4.54
N LYS A 871 -10.77 36.51 -3.37
CA LYS A 871 -10.33 35.99 -2.07
C LYS A 871 -10.62 34.50 -1.84
N TYR A 872 -11.68 33.97 -2.46
CA TYR A 872 -12.07 32.57 -2.28
C TYR A 872 -11.09 31.60 -2.98
N LEU A 873 -10.23 32.08 -3.88
CA LEU A 873 -9.17 31.28 -4.50
C LEU A 873 -8.05 30.87 -3.50
N LYS A 874 -8.17 31.23 -2.22
CA LYS A 874 -7.23 30.87 -1.14
C LYS A 874 -7.14 29.38 -0.86
N ASN A 875 -8.21 28.62 -1.12
CA ASN A 875 -8.30 27.16 -0.98
C ASN A 875 -8.48 26.47 -2.35
N TRP A 876 -7.96 27.08 -3.42
CA TRP A 876 -8.14 26.61 -4.79
C TRP A 876 -7.53 25.20 -5.00
N GLY A 877 -8.40 24.24 -5.32
CA GLY A 877 -8.07 22.81 -5.34
C GLY A 877 -9.31 21.95 -5.03
N PRO A 878 -9.16 20.76 -4.43
CA PRO A 878 -10.28 19.84 -4.15
C PRO A 878 -11.45 20.42 -3.35
N GLU A 879 -11.23 21.44 -2.51
CA GLU A 879 -12.31 22.13 -1.77
C GLU A 879 -13.32 22.84 -2.69
N TRP A 880 -12.95 23.11 -3.95
CA TRP A 880 -13.82 23.65 -5.00
C TRP A 880 -14.53 22.54 -5.84
N GLY A 881 -14.40 21.27 -5.46
CA GLY A 881 -14.91 20.14 -6.26
C GLY A 881 -14.08 19.88 -7.52
N LEU A 882 -12.85 20.37 -7.55
CA LEU A 882 -11.81 19.97 -8.50
C LEU A 882 -11.24 18.61 -8.09
N LEU A 883 -10.53 17.93 -9.00
CA LEU A 883 -9.72 16.76 -8.70
C LEU A 883 -8.53 17.12 -7.79
N ASP A 884 -7.81 16.09 -7.33
CA ASP A 884 -6.44 16.29 -6.88
C ASP A 884 -5.57 16.78 -8.05
N GLY A 885 -4.67 17.73 -7.79
CA GLY A 885 -3.86 18.36 -8.82
C GLY A 885 -3.02 17.38 -9.64
N MET A 886 -2.52 16.29 -9.06
CA MET A 886 -1.71 15.30 -9.79
C MET A 886 -2.52 14.45 -10.77
N ASP A 887 -3.85 14.43 -10.62
CA ASP A 887 -4.78 13.72 -11.52
C ASP A 887 -5.44 14.67 -12.54
N ALA A 888 -5.05 15.95 -12.55
CA ALA A 888 -5.65 17.00 -13.37
C ALA A 888 -4.70 17.65 -14.40
N VAL A 889 -5.20 17.80 -15.63
CA VAL A 889 -4.72 18.81 -16.59
C VAL A 889 -5.60 20.05 -16.45
N ALA A 890 -5.00 21.14 -15.97
CA ALA A 890 -5.66 22.43 -15.79
C ALA A 890 -5.57 23.27 -17.07
N PHE A 891 -6.69 23.88 -17.46
CA PHE A 891 -6.82 24.79 -18.60
C PHE A 891 -7.88 25.85 -18.31
N ILE A 892 -7.84 26.98 -19.03
CA ILE A 892 -8.91 27.99 -19.02
C ILE A 892 -9.90 27.70 -20.15
N ASP A 893 -9.37 27.48 -21.35
CA ASP A 893 -10.14 27.21 -22.57
C ASP A 893 -9.60 26.03 -23.40
N ASN A 894 -10.46 25.52 -24.28
CA ASN A 894 -10.19 24.49 -25.28
C ASN A 894 -10.84 24.87 -26.63
N HIS A 895 -10.79 24.00 -27.64
CA HIS A 895 -11.37 24.32 -28.95
C HIS A 895 -12.89 24.50 -28.88
N ASP A 896 -13.62 23.63 -28.17
CA ASP A 896 -15.09 23.67 -28.08
C ASP A 896 -15.57 24.88 -27.27
N ASN A 897 -15.02 25.06 -26.06
CA ASN A 897 -15.55 26.02 -25.11
C ASN A 897 -15.31 27.48 -25.56
N GLN A 898 -14.24 27.76 -26.31
CA GLN A 898 -14.06 29.01 -27.05
C GLN A 898 -15.25 29.34 -27.97
N ARG A 899 -15.91 28.32 -28.54
CA ARG A 899 -16.96 28.42 -29.56
C ARG A 899 -18.39 28.33 -28.98
N THR A 900 -18.55 27.92 -27.72
CA THR A 900 -19.87 27.81 -27.05
C THR A 900 -20.57 29.15 -26.82
N GLY A 901 -19.83 30.25 -26.68
CA GLY A 901 -20.37 31.54 -26.26
C GLY A 901 -20.81 31.63 -24.79
N SER A 902 -20.44 30.65 -23.95
CA SER A 902 -20.76 30.68 -22.51
C SER A 902 -20.09 31.86 -21.80
N SER A 903 -20.87 32.64 -21.05
CA SER A 903 -20.36 33.78 -20.27
C SER A 903 -19.48 33.40 -19.09
N SER A 904 -19.42 32.12 -18.70
CA SER A 904 -18.50 31.63 -17.67
C SER A 904 -17.12 31.23 -18.19
N ILE A 905 -16.91 31.18 -19.51
CA ILE A 905 -15.65 30.77 -20.13
C ILE A 905 -14.88 32.00 -20.61
N LEU A 906 -13.67 32.18 -20.08
CA LEU A 906 -12.75 33.22 -20.55
C LEU A 906 -11.98 32.73 -21.77
N THR A 907 -11.87 33.59 -22.78
CA THR A 907 -11.20 33.31 -24.06
C THR A 907 -10.35 34.51 -24.48
N TYR A 908 -9.59 34.38 -25.58
CA TYR A 908 -8.87 35.51 -26.19
C TYR A 908 -9.76 36.74 -26.47
N LYS A 909 -11.07 36.54 -26.73
CA LYS A 909 -12.05 37.63 -26.94
C LYS A 909 -12.28 38.48 -25.68
N ASN A 910 -11.91 37.96 -24.51
CA ASN A 910 -11.97 38.60 -23.20
C ASN A 910 -10.54 38.87 -22.67
N SER A 911 -9.65 39.36 -23.55
CA SER A 911 -8.18 39.38 -23.37
C SER A 911 -7.67 39.72 -21.96
N LYS A 912 -8.14 40.80 -21.30
CA LYS A 912 -7.65 41.18 -19.96
C LYS A 912 -7.96 40.11 -18.89
N PRO A 913 -9.23 39.82 -18.52
CA PRO A 913 -9.51 38.79 -17.51
C PRO A 913 -9.01 37.41 -17.93
N TYR A 914 -8.97 37.09 -19.24
CA TYR A 914 -8.33 35.86 -19.73
C TYR A 914 -6.85 35.78 -19.35
N LYS A 915 -6.07 36.84 -19.60
CA LYS A 915 -4.67 36.92 -19.15
C LYS A 915 -4.52 36.83 -17.63
N MET A 916 -5.44 37.42 -16.86
CA MET A 916 -5.45 37.30 -15.40
C MET A 916 -5.67 35.83 -14.97
N ALA A 917 -6.63 35.13 -15.56
CA ALA A 917 -6.90 33.72 -15.27
C ALA A 917 -5.74 32.79 -15.68
N ILE A 918 -5.14 33.00 -16.85
CA ILE A 918 -3.94 32.28 -17.30
C ILE A 918 -2.75 32.54 -16.36
N ALA A 919 -2.52 33.79 -15.94
CA ALA A 919 -1.46 34.12 -14.99
C ALA A 919 -1.68 33.46 -13.62
N PHE A 920 -2.92 33.41 -13.12
CA PHE A 920 -3.25 32.67 -11.89
C PHE A 920 -3.00 31.17 -12.06
N MET A 921 -3.45 30.56 -13.16
CA MET A 921 -3.22 29.15 -13.48
C MET A 921 -1.73 28.78 -13.50
N LEU A 922 -0.90 29.62 -14.14
CA LEU A 922 0.54 29.39 -14.23
C LEU A 922 1.25 29.66 -12.88
N ALA A 923 0.77 30.61 -12.09
CA ALA A 923 1.31 30.93 -10.77
C ALA A 923 0.87 29.97 -9.65
N HIS A 924 -0.23 29.24 -9.79
CA HIS A 924 -0.70 28.28 -8.78
C HIS A 924 -0.04 26.89 -8.98
N PRO A 925 0.36 26.15 -7.93
CA PRO A 925 1.01 24.83 -8.06
C PRO A 925 0.11 23.70 -8.58
N TYR A 926 -1.19 23.94 -8.79
CA TYR A 926 -2.14 22.91 -9.20
C TYR A 926 -1.83 22.38 -10.61
N GLY A 927 -1.62 21.06 -10.69
CA GLY A 927 -1.66 20.22 -11.88
C GLY A 927 -0.74 20.52 -13.06
N THR A 928 -0.93 19.74 -14.12
CA THR A 928 -0.26 19.96 -15.40
C THR A 928 -1.02 21.05 -16.15
N THR A 929 -0.38 22.15 -16.51
CA THR A 929 -1.08 23.29 -17.16
C THR A 929 -1.03 23.20 -18.68
N ARG A 930 -2.17 23.38 -19.34
CA ARG A 930 -2.30 23.54 -20.79
C ARG A 930 -2.89 24.91 -21.14
N ILE A 931 -2.20 25.65 -22.01
CA ILE A 931 -2.66 26.91 -22.60
C ILE A 931 -3.28 26.60 -23.97
N MET A 932 -4.45 27.19 -24.29
CA MET A 932 -5.00 27.13 -25.64
C MET A 932 -4.23 28.07 -26.58
N SER A 933 -4.09 27.71 -27.86
CA SER A 933 -3.74 28.69 -28.88
C SER A 933 -4.47 28.41 -30.20
N SER A 934 -5.04 29.47 -30.76
CA SER A 934 -6.15 29.40 -31.71
C SER A 934 -6.00 30.43 -32.83
N TYR A 935 -7.03 30.53 -33.65
CA TYR A 935 -7.20 31.51 -34.72
C TYR A 935 -8.50 32.30 -34.52
N ALA A 936 -8.62 33.44 -35.19
CA ALA A 936 -9.77 34.31 -35.06
C ALA A 936 -10.97 33.78 -35.86
N PHE A 937 -12.12 33.64 -35.21
CA PHE A 937 -13.37 33.19 -35.82
C PHE A 937 -14.57 34.04 -35.41
N ASP A 938 -15.50 34.22 -36.35
CA ASP A 938 -16.79 34.89 -36.16
C ASP A 938 -17.97 33.90 -36.19
N ASN A 939 -17.82 32.74 -36.83
CA ASN A 939 -18.76 31.61 -36.79
C ASN A 939 -18.17 30.47 -35.91
N LYS A 940 -19.00 29.83 -35.07
CA LYS A 940 -18.61 28.69 -34.21
C LYS A 940 -18.01 27.52 -34.99
N ASP A 941 -18.43 27.32 -36.24
CA ASP A 941 -18.02 26.17 -37.07
C ASP A 941 -16.81 26.47 -37.96
N GLN A 942 -16.36 27.73 -38.01
CA GLN A 942 -15.31 28.21 -38.91
C GLN A 942 -13.99 27.45 -38.74
N GLY A 943 -13.48 26.88 -39.84
CA GLY A 943 -12.15 26.28 -39.91
C GLY A 943 -11.00 27.29 -39.77
N PRO A 944 -9.75 26.81 -39.73
CA PRO A 944 -8.56 27.66 -39.68
C PRO A 944 -8.43 28.57 -40.92
N PRO A 945 -7.62 29.64 -40.85
CA PRO A 945 -7.26 30.45 -42.01
C PRO A 945 -6.77 29.56 -43.15
N SER A 946 -7.34 29.71 -44.34
CA SER A 946 -7.15 28.78 -45.45
C SER A 946 -7.09 29.48 -46.82
N ASP A 947 -6.52 28.77 -47.80
CA ASP A 947 -6.46 29.20 -49.19
C ASP A 947 -7.75 28.88 -49.96
N GLY A 948 -7.80 29.28 -51.24
CA GLY A 948 -8.94 29.00 -52.13
C GLY A 948 -9.14 27.53 -52.50
N SER A 949 -8.38 26.60 -51.91
CA SER A 949 -8.56 25.14 -52.01
C SER A 949 -8.79 24.49 -50.64
N GLY A 950 -8.96 25.29 -49.57
CA GLY A 950 -9.21 24.78 -48.22
C GLY A 950 -7.98 24.20 -47.53
N ASN A 951 -6.75 24.48 -48.01
CA ASN A 951 -5.52 24.16 -47.28
C ASN A 951 -5.24 25.24 -46.25
N ILE A 952 -4.64 24.88 -45.11
CA ILE A 952 -4.27 25.86 -44.07
C ILE A 952 -3.28 26.90 -44.62
N VAL A 953 -3.47 28.17 -44.24
CA VAL A 953 -2.50 29.26 -44.38
C VAL A 953 -1.80 29.44 -43.03
N GLY A 954 -0.50 29.13 -43.00
CA GLY A 954 0.30 29.15 -41.78
C GLY A 954 0.37 30.52 -41.10
N ALA A 955 0.71 30.52 -39.81
CA ALA A 955 0.87 31.76 -39.04
C ALA A 955 2.08 32.55 -39.56
N SER A 956 1.85 33.80 -39.99
CA SER A 956 2.92 34.76 -40.21
C SER A 956 3.29 35.43 -38.88
N ILE A 957 4.57 35.71 -38.66
CA ILE A 957 5.03 36.45 -37.47
C ILE A 957 5.29 37.90 -37.83
N ASN A 958 4.62 38.81 -37.14
CA ASN A 958 4.72 40.25 -37.33
C ASN A 958 6.01 40.80 -36.67
N ALA A 959 6.39 42.03 -37.04
CA ALA A 959 7.61 42.67 -36.52
C ALA A 959 7.58 42.98 -35.01
N ASP A 960 6.41 42.94 -34.38
CA ASP A 960 6.21 43.05 -32.92
C ASP A 960 6.15 41.69 -32.20
N GLY A 961 6.33 40.58 -32.93
CA GLY A 961 6.27 39.21 -32.42
C GLY A 961 4.87 38.59 -32.35
N THR A 962 3.81 39.36 -32.63
CA THR A 962 2.44 38.85 -32.76
C THR A 962 2.24 38.04 -34.03
N CYS A 963 1.10 37.36 -34.17
CA CYS A 963 0.76 36.62 -35.39
C CYS A 963 -0.11 37.43 -36.36
N GLY A 964 0.10 37.19 -37.65
CA GLY A 964 -0.75 37.63 -38.75
C GLY A 964 -1.59 36.48 -39.31
N ASN A 965 -2.06 36.64 -40.56
CA ASN A 965 -2.87 35.65 -41.30
C ASN A 965 -4.15 35.17 -40.57
N GLY A 966 -4.65 35.90 -39.57
CA GLY A 966 -5.84 35.53 -38.78
C GLY A 966 -5.56 34.66 -37.56
N TRP A 967 -4.30 34.35 -37.24
CA TRP A 967 -3.93 33.58 -36.06
C TRP A 967 -3.86 34.46 -34.81
N VAL A 968 -4.36 33.98 -33.66
CA VAL A 968 -4.42 34.75 -32.40
C VAL A 968 -3.14 34.61 -31.59
N CYS A 969 -2.55 33.41 -31.59
CA CYS A 969 -1.29 33.09 -30.93
C CYS A 969 -1.23 33.55 -29.47
N GLU A 970 -2.23 33.16 -28.66
CA GLU A 970 -2.34 33.41 -27.22
C GLU A 970 -1.03 33.07 -26.48
N HIS A 971 -0.35 31.98 -26.88
CA HIS A 971 0.95 31.58 -26.33
C HIS A 971 2.09 32.58 -26.60
N ARG A 972 1.97 33.45 -27.61
CA ARG A 972 2.92 34.54 -27.92
C ARG A 972 2.62 35.84 -27.19
N TRP A 973 1.52 35.94 -26.46
CA TRP A 973 1.22 37.12 -25.66
C TRP A 973 2.23 37.23 -24.52
N ARG A 974 2.81 38.42 -24.29
CA ARG A 974 3.91 38.64 -23.35
C ARG A 974 3.63 38.09 -21.96
N GLU A 975 2.46 38.41 -21.44
CA GLU A 975 2.03 38.01 -20.11
C GLU A 975 1.93 36.48 -19.97
N ILE A 976 1.64 35.78 -21.07
CA ILE A 976 1.47 34.33 -21.10
C ILE A 976 2.82 33.62 -21.19
N TYR A 977 3.70 33.98 -22.14
CA TYR A 977 5.02 33.34 -22.22
C TYR A 977 5.92 33.66 -21.02
N ASN A 978 5.82 34.87 -20.46
CA ASN A 978 6.56 35.22 -19.25
C ASN A 978 6.04 34.47 -18.02
N MET A 979 4.74 34.19 -17.94
CA MET A 979 4.19 33.38 -16.85
C MET A 979 4.49 31.88 -16.99
N VAL A 980 4.80 31.38 -18.19
CA VAL A 980 5.46 30.05 -18.34
C VAL A 980 6.87 30.09 -17.76
N GLY A 981 7.64 31.15 -18.04
CA GLY A 981 8.92 31.43 -17.37
C GLY A 981 8.80 31.48 -15.84
N PHE A 982 7.77 32.16 -15.32
CA PHE A 982 7.44 32.18 -13.89
C PHE A 982 7.17 30.78 -13.35
N ARG A 983 6.26 30.00 -13.95
CA ARG A 983 5.92 28.64 -13.51
C ARG A 983 7.17 27.75 -13.41
N ASN A 984 8.06 27.87 -14.38
CA ASN A 984 9.34 27.16 -14.42
C ASN A 984 10.29 27.60 -13.29
N ALA A 985 10.40 28.91 -13.04
CA ALA A 985 11.21 29.45 -11.94
C ALA A 985 10.67 29.02 -10.55
N VAL A 986 9.35 28.93 -10.38
CA VAL A 986 8.70 28.56 -9.12
C VAL A 986 8.34 27.07 -9.00
N ALA A 987 8.92 26.21 -9.85
CA ALA A 987 8.68 24.77 -9.77
C ALA A 987 9.11 24.20 -8.40
N GLY A 988 8.28 23.31 -7.83
CA GLY A 988 8.54 22.65 -6.55
C GLY A 988 8.44 23.55 -5.29
N THR A 989 7.60 24.59 -5.30
CA THR A 989 7.31 25.40 -4.10
C THR A 989 5.82 25.60 -3.84
N ASP A 990 5.39 25.56 -2.60
CA ASP A 990 3.99 25.79 -2.20
C ASP A 990 3.53 27.24 -2.39
N VAL A 991 2.24 27.50 -2.18
CA VAL A 991 1.68 28.85 -2.01
C VAL A 991 2.01 29.35 -0.61
N THR A 992 2.61 30.53 -0.51
CA THR A 992 2.99 31.18 0.75
C THR A 992 2.38 32.57 0.87
N ASN A 993 2.36 33.13 2.07
CA ASN A 993 2.06 34.55 2.32
C ASN A 993 0.77 35.08 1.67
N TRP A 994 -0.31 34.28 1.65
CA TRP A 994 -1.57 34.69 1.04
C TRP A 994 -2.13 35.96 1.71
N TRP A 995 -2.36 36.98 0.90
CA TRP A 995 -3.02 38.23 1.25
C TRP A 995 -4.24 38.46 0.36
N ASP A 996 -5.30 39.02 0.94
CA ASP A 996 -6.46 39.49 0.20
C ASP A 996 -7.10 40.71 0.89
N ASN A 997 -7.85 41.52 0.12
CA ASN A 997 -8.55 42.69 0.65
C ASN A 997 -9.97 42.38 1.19
N ASN A 998 -10.32 41.11 1.42
CA ASN A 998 -11.68 40.61 1.62
C ASN A 998 -12.65 40.81 0.42
N GLY A 999 -12.13 41.10 -0.78
CA GLY A 999 -12.87 41.28 -2.04
C GLY A 999 -12.09 40.77 -3.26
N ASN A 1000 -11.93 41.61 -4.28
CA ASN A 1000 -11.30 41.30 -5.57
C ASN A 1000 -9.85 41.80 -5.74
N GLN A 1001 -9.08 41.85 -4.64
CA GLN A 1001 -7.63 41.98 -4.67
C GLN A 1001 -7.01 40.81 -3.90
N ILE A 1002 -6.05 40.12 -4.52
CA ILE A 1002 -5.32 38.98 -3.92
C ILE A 1002 -3.83 39.04 -4.24
N ALA A 1003 -3.00 38.46 -3.39
CA ALA A 1003 -1.58 38.27 -3.62
C ALA A 1003 -1.05 37.04 -2.89
N PHE A 1004 -0.01 36.39 -3.43
CA PHE A 1004 0.67 35.28 -2.77
C PHE A 1004 2.12 35.10 -3.25
N GLY A 1005 2.94 34.54 -2.36
CA GLY A 1005 4.27 34.02 -2.67
C GLY A 1005 4.21 32.59 -3.20
N ARG A 1006 5.29 32.18 -3.87
CA ARG A 1006 5.58 30.79 -4.24
C ARG A 1006 6.94 30.43 -3.65
N GLY A 1007 6.90 29.84 -2.45
CA GLY A 1007 8.07 29.60 -1.60
C GLY A 1007 8.91 30.86 -1.40
N ASN A 1008 10.21 30.75 -1.71
CA ASN A 1008 11.16 31.87 -1.81
C ASN A 1008 11.58 32.16 -3.26
N LYS A 1009 10.81 31.69 -4.26
CA LYS A 1009 11.17 31.74 -5.69
C LYS A 1009 10.38 32.75 -6.51
N GLY A 1010 9.16 33.10 -6.09
CA GLY A 1010 8.34 34.10 -6.79
C GLY A 1010 7.21 34.68 -5.96
N PHE A 1011 6.57 35.72 -6.49
CA PHE A 1011 5.43 36.41 -5.89
C PHE A 1011 4.54 37.00 -6.99
N ILE A 1012 3.23 37.01 -6.76
CA ILE A 1012 2.24 37.55 -7.70
C ILE A 1012 1.12 38.28 -6.95
N ALA A 1013 0.56 39.33 -7.57
CA ALA A 1013 -0.65 40.01 -7.09
C ALA A 1013 -1.60 40.38 -8.24
N PHE A 1014 -2.90 40.40 -7.94
CA PHE A 1014 -4.00 40.63 -8.86
C PHE A 1014 -4.93 41.72 -8.32
N ALA A 1015 -5.27 42.71 -9.15
CA ALA A 1015 -6.23 43.77 -8.83
C ALA A 1015 -7.35 43.78 -9.87
N LEU A 1016 -8.46 43.10 -9.58
CA LEU A 1016 -9.67 43.11 -10.41
C LEU A 1016 -10.60 44.28 -10.04
N GLU A 1017 -10.59 44.73 -8.78
CA GLU A 1017 -11.24 45.97 -8.35
C GLU A 1017 -10.29 46.87 -7.52
N GLY A 1018 -10.34 48.19 -7.75
CA GLY A 1018 -9.56 49.19 -7.01
C GLY A 1018 -8.04 49.10 -7.19
N ASP A 1019 -7.31 49.95 -6.46
CA ASP A 1019 -5.85 49.95 -6.45
C ASP A 1019 -5.31 49.12 -5.28
N ILE A 1020 -4.30 48.27 -5.53
CA ILE A 1020 -3.39 47.77 -4.50
C ILE A 1020 -2.27 48.81 -4.34
N LYS A 1021 -2.12 49.32 -3.11
CA LYS A 1021 -1.00 50.18 -2.66
C LYS A 1021 -0.58 49.70 -1.26
N GLN A 1022 0.20 48.63 -1.22
CA GLN A 1022 0.48 47.87 0.01
C GLN A 1022 1.95 47.43 0.07
N SER A 1023 2.47 47.24 1.30
CA SER A 1023 3.69 46.47 1.53
C SER A 1023 3.27 45.05 1.89
N LEU A 1024 3.68 44.05 1.10
CA LEU A 1024 3.20 42.67 1.21
C LEU A 1024 4.36 41.68 1.38
N PRO A 1025 4.27 40.71 2.31
CA PRO A 1025 5.32 39.71 2.51
C PRO A 1025 5.44 38.76 1.32
N THR A 1026 6.65 38.58 0.80
CA THR A 1026 6.91 37.78 -0.42
C THR A 1026 7.72 36.51 -0.18
N SER A 1027 8.53 36.48 0.88
CA SER A 1027 9.60 35.49 1.11
C SER A 1027 10.68 35.42 0.01
N LEU A 1028 10.69 36.36 -0.96
CA LEU A 1028 11.80 36.53 -1.88
C LEU A 1028 13.01 37.16 -1.17
N PRO A 1029 14.24 36.89 -1.63
CA PRO A 1029 15.44 37.61 -1.17
C PRO A 1029 15.35 39.12 -1.47
N ALA A 1030 15.88 39.96 -0.58
CA ALA A 1030 15.93 41.41 -0.74
C ALA A 1030 16.60 41.85 -2.06
N GLY A 1031 16.11 42.93 -2.67
CA GLY A 1031 16.61 43.50 -3.93
C GLY A 1031 15.51 43.91 -4.91
N THR A 1032 15.89 44.35 -6.10
CA THR A 1032 14.95 44.81 -7.14
C THR A 1032 14.71 43.72 -8.18
N TYR A 1033 13.45 43.55 -8.58
CA TYR A 1033 12.97 42.56 -9.55
C TYR A 1033 12.20 43.27 -10.66
N CYS A 1034 12.32 42.79 -11.89
CA CYS A 1034 11.48 43.22 -13.00
C CYS A 1034 10.13 42.50 -12.95
N ASP A 1035 9.05 43.27 -13.12
CA ASP A 1035 7.72 42.71 -13.31
C ASP A 1035 7.62 42.05 -14.68
N VAL A 1036 7.33 40.75 -14.69
CA VAL A 1036 7.27 39.94 -15.91
C VAL A 1036 5.89 40.01 -16.60
N ILE A 1037 4.93 40.74 -16.03
CA ILE A 1037 3.66 41.06 -16.68
C ILE A 1037 3.80 42.27 -17.60
N SER A 1038 4.16 43.44 -17.06
CA SER A 1038 4.29 44.68 -17.84
C SER A 1038 5.55 44.76 -18.71
N GLY A 1039 6.53 43.87 -18.51
CA GLY A 1039 7.76 43.81 -19.30
C GLY A 1039 8.58 42.57 -18.99
N GLY A 1040 9.89 42.71 -18.87
CA GLY A 1040 10.81 41.64 -18.48
C GLY A 1040 12.21 42.17 -18.14
N LEU A 1041 13.14 41.26 -17.89
CA LEU A 1041 14.56 41.56 -17.65
C LEU A 1041 15.35 41.44 -18.96
N GLU A 1042 15.83 42.56 -19.48
CA GLU A 1042 16.63 42.63 -20.72
C GLU A 1042 17.87 43.50 -20.51
N GLY A 1043 19.05 43.01 -20.92
CA GLY A 1043 20.31 43.75 -20.82
C GLY A 1043 20.76 44.14 -19.41
N GLY A 1044 20.20 43.53 -18.35
CA GLY A 1044 20.42 43.95 -16.96
C GLY A 1044 19.52 45.11 -16.53
N SER A 1045 18.38 45.32 -17.20
CA SER A 1045 17.40 46.37 -16.92
C SER A 1045 15.96 45.86 -17.07
N CYS A 1046 15.00 46.53 -16.45
CA CYS A 1046 13.58 46.20 -16.60
C CYS A 1046 12.96 46.97 -17.77
N THR A 1047 12.32 46.26 -18.70
CA THR A 1047 11.55 46.89 -19.81
C THR A 1047 10.14 47.31 -19.41
N GLY A 1048 9.65 46.81 -18.27
CA GLY A 1048 8.38 47.19 -17.65
C GLY A 1048 8.58 47.79 -16.26
N LYS A 1049 7.62 47.56 -15.35
CA LYS A 1049 7.74 47.95 -13.94
C LYS A 1049 8.88 47.20 -13.24
N SER A 1050 9.35 47.77 -12.13
CA SER A 1050 10.25 47.12 -11.17
C SER A 1050 9.64 47.12 -9.76
N VAL A 1051 9.80 46.03 -9.02
CA VAL A 1051 9.38 45.88 -7.62
C VAL A 1051 10.61 45.72 -6.74
N THR A 1052 10.69 46.46 -5.64
CA THR A 1052 11.74 46.29 -4.63
C THR A 1052 11.22 45.45 -3.47
N VAL A 1053 11.97 44.41 -3.11
CA VAL A 1053 11.80 43.61 -1.89
C VAL A 1053 12.82 44.09 -0.85
N ASP A 1054 12.36 44.38 0.37
CA ASP A 1054 13.20 44.85 1.48
C ASP A 1054 13.96 43.72 2.21
N ASP A 1055 14.86 44.08 3.14
CA ASP A 1055 15.62 43.13 3.97
C ASP A 1055 14.75 42.27 4.92
N SER A 1056 13.45 42.59 5.05
CA SER A 1056 12.46 41.79 5.78
C SER A 1056 11.61 40.90 4.85
N GLY A 1057 11.88 40.90 3.54
CA GLY A 1057 11.17 40.09 2.55
C GLY A 1057 9.83 40.68 2.09
N ASN A 1058 9.53 41.95 2.38
CA ASN A 1058 8.29 42.61 1.93
C ASN A 1058 8.51 43.37 0.62
N ALA A 1059 7.54 43.31 -0.29
CA ALA A 1059 7.51 44.07 -1.53
C ALA A 1059 6.56 45.26 -1.44
N SER A 1060 6.97 46.42 -1.95
CA SER A 1060 6.07 47.57 -2.17
C SER A 1060 5.29 47.39 -3.47
N ILE A 1061 4.04 46.95 -3.36
CA ILE A 1061 3.16 46.66 -4.50
C ILE A 1061 2.29 47.87 -4.81
N THR A 1062 2.37 48.34 -6.06
CA THR A 1062 1.49 49.36 -6.64
C THR A 1062 0.93 48.86 -7.97
N LEU A 1063 -0.36 48.51 -7.97
CA LEU A 1063 -1.08 47.91 -9.09
C LEU A 1063 -2.52 48.44 -9.09
N SER A 1064 -2.90 49.18 -10.14
CA SER A 1064 -4.29 49.66 -10.31
C SER A 1064 -5.12 48.67 -11.12
N SER A 1065 -6.37 48.41 -10.72
CA SER A 1065 -7.32 47.65 -11.56
C SER A 1065 -7.60 48.32 -12.91
N GLY A 1066 -7.25 49.59 -13.09
CA GLY A 1066 -7.32 50.31 -14.37
C GLY A 1066 -6.17 50.01 -15.34
N GLU A 1067 -5.12 49.29 -14.92
CA GLU A 1067 -3.98 48.94 -15.80
C GLU A 1067 -4.38 47.91 -16.87
N TYR A 1068 -3.56 47.79 -17.92
CA TYR A 1068 -3.83 46.91 -19.07
C TYR A 1068 -4.03 45.44 -18.68
N ASP A 1069 -3.21 44.95 -17.74
CA ASP A 1069 -3.17 43.53 -17.37
C ASP A 1069 -3.84 43.23 -16.03
N GLY A 1070 -3.79 44.16 -15.05
CA GLY A 1070 -4.35 43.94 -13.70
C GLY A 1070 -3.60 42.91 -12.85
N VAL A 1071 -2.39 42.51 -13.26
CA VAL A 1071 -1.51 41.56 -12.56
C VAL A 1071 -0.11 42.18 -12.42
N ILE A 1072 0.64 41.80 -11.39
CA ILE A 1072 2.08 42.05 -11.27
C ILE A 1072 2.76 40.76 -10.77
N ALA A 1073 3.86 40.34 -11.39
CA ALA A 1073 4.53 39.07 -11.06
C ALA A 1073 6.06 39.19 -11.10
N ILE A 1074 6.73 38.66 -10.08
CA ILE A 1074 8.20 38.71 -9.93
C ILE A 1074 8.74 37.35 -9.48
N HIS A 1075 9.94 36.99 -9.96
CA HIS A 1075 10.59 35.72 -9.60
C HIS A 1075 12.12 35.84 -9.55
N VAL A 1076 12.79 34.90 -8.89
CA VAL A 1076 14.26 34.92 -8.69
C VAL A 1076 15.07 35.11 -9.97
N ASN A 1077 14.63 34.55 -11.10
CA ASN A 1077 15.31 34.70 -12.40
C ASN A 1077 15.06 36.06 -13.10
N ALA A 1078 14.34 36.99 -12.48
CA ALA A 1078 14.04 38.35 -12.97
C ALA A 1078 14.59 39.43 -12.03
N LYS A 1079 15.55 39.07 -11.17
CA LYS A 1079 16.24 39.98 -10.26
C LYS A 1079 17.36 40.75 -10.98
N LEU A 1080 17.57 42.00 -10.58
CA LEU A 1080 18.73 42.82 -10.95
C LEU A 1080 19.97 42.52 -10.07
#